data_AF-A0A2N1JC58-F1
#
_entry.id   AF-A0A2N1JC58-F1
#
_cell.length_a   1.000
_cell.length_b   1.000
_cell.length_c   1.000
_cell.angle_alpha   90.00
_cell.angle_beta   90.00
_cell.angle_gamma   90.00
#
_symmetry.space_group_name_H-M   'P 1'
#
loop_
_entity.id
_entity.type
_entity.pdbx_description
1 polymer ?
#
loop_
_entity_poly.entity_id
_entity_poly.type
_entity_poly.pdbx_seq_one_letter_code
_entity_poly.pdbx_strand_id
1 'polypeptide(L)'
;MQACDAMIEAMCQPTSQRRPIPELMCVYRSMLTHGPAPGHFTFARLLDALCDAAMDNDEYLSLALELTDTAHAMLLPFTSTAAYNAVLRACAKHGKSTEAVHVLAYMEDNLLTTKDADSYQYMIESFARNTGRKYPHEPIEEQRARRRQACTLIFATFESVAQGVAAISRYAASFSPERCAGVWYAMLHAHFAQGSPVDAVSLFERMIAIQASRNVLPVTEQITSTMVLGFVRADDCRSAVQWLRQLQTANLAQPNTAVLEEVLASVMAQPHAEAVQYMVSLAEYFLQGAPVPLPVASCCVRHLATLLEMPKAWTAMDDAVLHALDVLAALARHVFASYTASHPMSTMSQTAPVAALFCLVAKLAMSKRPVEAAALFAVAVASLRNADQSAAAYVALLRSAYHLPMAIADAAAEAQGAGPDDACVRFTAMASLVSPNLRGMHGSFVDGHNSALIRLYEATSRDLKGDLASLPLQCEAWQCVVDAYCVEEHSARDSTAFTAESGFGKLLKELALLAPRIQLDLTRAQTVLHAKYGDAALGVLQPWTAPDTAQTKARHQVPAPSEQHLLRAALQDGAHAPHLAPFKSLDMVLGNAIQALARPQGEVDVESLYQRVEKSVAQGKFPPPSALAVLITAFGRMGRLETLDALYTMGLHVLASHPNSSEWRTSQWVQLEDGMVTALSHSGAADRANGHRERLIASGHAPSASSYAALIATIQERTDDAVVAEDLFNESQQLGVRPTTYLYNTVISKLSRARKAEQALRLFDAMRDTNLRPSSVTYGAAINACVRTGDEARATQLFAEMEAQPSFQPRVPPYNTMIQYYVHSCMDRTKALRYYEKMQKVGVRPSAHTYKLLLDVWGAIAPVQPDKQQLIFSKLVADRLVGVQGTHWASLIHTQGAVLRDLDRALEIFESIAEHAPAVGRSRLSTVPDAVVYESLFSVFVAHHRSDLMPAYLARMIRQGIFPTAYIANLLIKGYAQDGPMGLIEARRVFDAMIDPPAGIAAAGNHLPRHQGAGALGLRRERFDQRGGRHGCKHTLDRTNVLGALVNREPSTYDAMIRAELSFGHTAQAMLLLERMEARAFPAALLNRARALFDHATPCATST
;
A
#
# COMPACT_ATOMS: atom_id res chain seq x y z
N MET A 1 72.53 -6.72 28.48
CA MET A 1 72.21 -7.49 27.25
C MET A 1 71.93 -8.93 27.64
N GLN A 2 72.39 -9.98 26.94
CA GLN A 2 71.78 -11.33 26.95
C GLN A 2 71.15 -11.83 28.27
N ALA A 3 71.86 -11.74 29.41
CA ALA A 3 71.29 -12.12 30.72
C ALA A 3 70.12 -11.23 31.20
N CYS A 4 70.18 -9.93 30.95
CA CYS A 4 69.10 -8.97 31.17
C CYS A 4 67.92 -9.21 30.22
N ASP A 5 68.21 -9.48 28.95
CA ASP A 5 67.20 -9.73 27.91
C ASP A 5 66.43 -11.02 28.23
N ALA A 6 67.13 -12.09 28.62
CA ALA A 6 66.54 -13.34 29.10
C ALA A 6 65.78 -13.19 30.43
N MET A 7 66.25 -12.31 31.34
CA MET A 7 65.53 -12.02 32.59
C MET A 7 64.19 -11.31 32.32
N ILE A 8 64.18 -10.32 31.43
CA ILE A 8 62.96 -9.62 31.02
C ILE A 8 62.05 -10.56 30.23
N GLU A 9 62.59 -11.41 29.35
CA GLU A 9 61.81 -12.44 28.65
C GLU A 9 61.15 -13.44 29.61
N ALA A 10 61.84 -13.86 30.68
CA ALA A 10 61.27 -14.70 31.74
C ALA A 10 60.17 -13.97 32.54
N MET A 11 60.40 -12.71 32.92
CA MET A 11 59.44 -11.88 33.67
C MET A 11 58.20 -11.47 32.85
N CYS A 12 58.28 -11.53 31.52
CA CYS A 12 57.16 -11.28 30.60
C CYS A 12 56.32 -12.55 30.28
N GLN A 13 56.64 -13.74 30.79
CA GLN A 13 55.91 -14.96 30.44
C GLN A 13 54.47 -14.99 31.02
N PRO A 14 53.50 -15.65 30.36
CA PRO A 14 52.07 -15.61 30.77
C PRO A 14 51.70 -16.42 32.02
N THR A 15 52.66 -16.86 32.83
CA THR A 15 52.45 -17.78 33.96
C THR A 15 51.85 -17.09 35.20
N SER A 16 50.55 -16.77 35.09
CA SER A 16 49.56 -16.83 36.18
C SER A 16 49.99 -16.42 37.61
N GLN A 17 50.47 -15.18 37.81
CA GLN A 17 50.06 -14.28 38.91
C GLN A 17 50.88 -12.97 38.88
N ARG A 18 50.27 -11.88 38.37
CA ARG A 18 50.81 -10.49 38.26
C ARG A 18 52.18 -10.35 37.58
N ARG A 19 52.21 -9.72 36.41
CA ARG A 19 53.48 -9.23 35.82
C ARG A 19 54.12 -8.20 36.77
N PRO A 20 55.41 -8.32 37.13
CA PRO A 20 56.12 -7.39 38.03
C PRO A 20 56.56 -6.12 37.29
N ILE A 21 55.58 -5.30 36.89
CA ILE A 21 55.77 -4.13 36.02
C ILE A 21 56.58 -3.00 36.68
N PRO A 22 56.37 -2.63 37.96
CA PRO A 22 57.23 -1.66 38.65
C PRO A 22 58.70 -2.10 38.73
N GLU A 23 58.95 -3.39 38.98
CA GLU A 23 60.28 -3.98 39.03
C GLU A 23 60.94 -3.99 37.63
N LEU A 24 60.18 -4.32 36.58
CA LEU A 24 60.63 -4.24 35.18
C LEU A 24 61.03 -2.81 34.79
N MET A 25 60.23 -1.80 35.16
CA MET A 25 60.57 -0.39 34.90
C MET A 25 61.79 0.08 35.69
N CYS A 26 61.99 -0.43 36.91
CA CYS A 26 63.20 -0.18 37.70
C CYS A 26 64.45 -0.78 37.04
N VAL A 27 64.38 -2.04 36.58
CA VAL A 27 65.44 -2.70 35.81
C VAL A 27 65.75 -1.93 34.52
N TYR A 28 64.73 -1.53 33.76
CA TYR A 28 64.91 -0.78 32.51
C TYR A 28 65.59 0.58 32.73
N ARG A 29 65.12 1.38 33.70
CA ARG A 29 65.76 2.66 34.05
C ARG A 29 67.21 2.47 34.54
N SER A 30 67.50 1.40 35.30
CA SER A 30 68.86 1.06 35.74
C SER A 30 69.78 0.65 34.56
N MET A 31 69.23 -0.06 33.56
CA MET A 31 69.97 -0.36 32.32
C MET A 31 70.32 0.92 31.53
N LEU A 32 69.43 1.91 31.51
CA LEU A 32 69.70 3.21 30.86
C LEU A 32 70.77 4.05 31.57
N THR A 33 70.88 3.98 32.90
CA THR A 33 71.84 4.81 33.65
C THR A 33 73.19 4.13 33.91
N HIS A 34 73.23 2.79 33.98
CA HIS A 34 74.40 2.03 34.46
C HIS A 34 74.75 0.79 33.62
N GLY A 35 73.98 0.48 32.57
CA GLY A 35 74.16 -0.72 31.75
C GLY A 35 74.50 -0.43 30.28
N PRO A 36 74.73 -1.47 29.47
CA PRO A 36 74.65 -1.34 28.01
C PRO A 36 73.21 -1.07 27.59
N ALA A 37 73.03 -0.21 26.58
CA ALA A 37 71.72 0.22 26.11
C ALA A 37 70.77 -0.97 25.82
N PRO A 38 69.49 -0.90 26.24
CA PRO A 38 68.52 -1.97 26.03
C PRO A 38 68.18 -2.13 24.54
N GLY A 39 68.13 -3.38 24.06
CA GLY A 39 67.83 -3.67 22.66
C GLY A 39 66.34 -3.49 22.31
N HIS A 40 66.05 -3.24 21.02
CA HIS A 40 64.69 -3.02 20.51
C HIS A 40 63.68 -4.12 20.91
N PHE A 41 64.11 -5.39 20.99
CA PHE A 41 63.25 -6.51 21.40
C PHE A 41 62.82 -6.38 22.86
N THR A 42 63.80 -6.19 23.76
CA THR A 42 63.62 -6.00 25.19
C THR A 42 62.71 -4.81 25.50
N PHE A 43 62.89 -3.71 24.74
CA PHE A 43 62.03 -2.54 24.77
C PHE A 43 60.59 -2.84 24.32
N ALA A 44 60.42 -3.50 23.17
CA ALA A 44 59.09 -3.81 22.62
C ALA A 44 58.26 -4.72 23.53
N ARG A 45 58.89 -5.71 24.19
CA ARG A 45 58.21 -6.59 25.15
C ARG A 45 57.80 -5.88 26.44
N LEU A 46 58.60 -4.91 26.89
CA LEU A 46 58.25 -4.07 28.04
C LEU A 46 57.06 -3.15 27.74
N LEU A 47 57.03 -2.55 26.54
CA LEU A 47 55.92 -1.70 26.11
C LEU A 47 54.62 -2.51 25.92
N ASP A 48 54.69 -3.68 25.29
CA ASP A 48 53.56 -4.61 25.16
C ASP A 48 52.99 -5.00 26.55
N ALA A 49 53.88 -5.32 27.50
CA ALA A 49 53.50 -5.64 28.88
C ALA A 49 52.88 -4.45 29.65
N LEU A 50 53.34 -3.22 29.38
CA LEU A 50 52.76 -1.99 29.90
C LEU A 50 51.40 -1.69 29.25
N CYS A 51 51.27 -1.81 27.94
CA CYS A 51 50.02 -1.52 27.22
C CYS A 51 48.88 -2.46 27.63
N ASP A 52 49.17 -3.75 27.83
CA ASP A 52 48.22 -4.71 28.41
C ASP A 52 47.72 -4.25 29.79
N ALA A 53 48.61 -3.84 30.69
CA ALA A 53 48.24 -3.38 32.04
C ALA A 53 47.62 -1.97 32.04
N ALA A 54 48.01 -1.14 31.08
CA ALA A 54 47.46 0.18 30.83
C ALA A 54 46.00 0.12 30.39
N MET A 55 45.50 -1.04 29.95
CA MET A 55 44.07 -1.21 29.76
C MET A 55 43.31 -0.95 31.08
N ASP A 56 43.82 -1.37 32.23
CA ASP A 56 43.05 -1.33 33.49
C ASP A 56 43.57 -0.31 34.53
N ASN A 57 44.70 0.35 34.28
CA ASN A 57 45.17 1.51 35.05
C ASN A 57 45.91 2.54 34.16
N ASP A 58 45.46 3.80 34.19
CA ASP A 58 46.03 4.93 33.43
C ASP A 58 47.48 5.27 33.83
N GLU A 59 47.93 4.89 35.03
CA GLU A 59 49.34 5.03 35.45
C GLU A 59 50.32 4.21 34.57
N TYR A 60 49.88 3.06 34.04
CA TYR A 60 50.72 2.29 33.11
C TYR A 60 50.71 2.89 31.70
N LEU A 61 49.69 3.70 31.34
CA LEU A 61 49.70 4.44 30.09
C LEU A 61 50.72 5.58 30.12
N SER A 62 50.84 6.33 31.22
CA SER A 62 51.87 7.38 31.33
C SER A 62 53.29 6.79 31.27
N LEU A 63 53.51 5.63 31.90
CA LEU A 63 54.77 4.88 31.80
C LEU A 63 55.03 4.33 30.38
N ALA A 64 54.01 3.89 29.65
CA ALA A 64 54.13 3.48 28.25
C ALA A 64 54.46 4.64 27.31
N LEU A 65 53.92 5.84 27.58
CA LEU A 65 54.22 7.07 26.85
C LEU A 65 55.64 7.57 27.14
N GLU A 66 56.06 7.65 28.40
CA GLU A 66 57.46 7.96 28.80
C GLU A 66 58.44 7.00 28.12
N LEU A 67 58.13 5.71 28.13
CA LEU A 67 58.94 4.69 27.47
C LEU A 67 59.02 4.96 25.95
N THR A 68 57.90 5.27 25.30
CA THR A 68 57.84 5.62 23.86
C THR A 68 58.66 6.87 23.53
N ASP A 69 58.54 7.94 24.33
CA ASP A 69 59.33 9.18 24.19
C ASP A 69 60.84 8.89 24.29
N THR A 70 61.27 8.06 25.24
CA THR A 70 62.70 7.73 25.41
C THR A 70 63.28 6.93 24.24
N ALA A 71 62.54 6.01 23.61
CA ALA A 71 63.00 5.33 22.40
C ALA A 71 63.12 6.26 21.18
N HIS A 72 62.17 7.19 21.01
CA HIS A 72 62.26 8.19 19.95
C HIS A 72 63.49 9.10 20.18
N ALA A 73 63.69 9.60 21.39
CA ALA A 73 64.84 10.45 21.76
C ALA A 73 66.20 9.73 21.62
N MET A 74 66.24 8.40 21.79
CA MET A 74 67.44 7.58 21.61
C MET A 74 67.67 7.11 20.16
N LEU A 75 66.82 7.50 19.21
CA LEU A 75 66.82 7.01 17.83
C LEU A 75 66.76 5.47 17.75
N LEU A 76 65.93 4.86 18.61
CA LEU A 76 65.63 3.43 18.63
C LEU A 76 64.23 3.17 18.04
N PRO A 77 64.01 3.35 16.72
CA PRO A 77 62.70 3.18 16.10
C PRO A 77 62.15 1.77 16.32
N PHE A 78 60.83 1.68 16.43
CA PHE A 78 60.15 0.40 16.35
C PHE A 78 60.25 -0.15 14.92
N THR A 79 60.57 -1.42 14.78
CA THR A 79 60.57 -2.14 13.50
C THR A 79 59.21 -2.72 13.14
N SER A 80 58.16 -2.44 13.93
CA SER A 80 56.82 -2.99 13.76
C SER A 80 55.73 -2.01 14.20
N THR A 81 54.76 -1.79 13.30
CA THR A 81 53.52 -1.02 13.55
C THR A 81 52.72 -1.54 14.75
N ALA A 82 52.83 -2.83 15.09
CA ALA A 82 52.08 -3.44 16.19
C ALA A 82 52.35 -2.79 17.56
N ALA A 83 53.57 -2.31 17.80
CA ALA A 83 53.94 -1.68 19.07
C ALA A 83 53.32 -0.28 19.21
N TYR A 84 53.38 0.55 18.16
CA TYR A 84 52.65 1.83 18.12
C TYR A 84 51.14 1.60 18.30
N ASN A 85 50.57 0.59 17.61
CA ASN A 85 49.15 0.25 17.72
C ASN A 85 48.74 -0.22 19.13
N ALA A 86 49.63 -0.83 19.91
CA ALA A 86 49.37 -1.17 21.31
C ALA A 86 49.23 0.09 22.19
N VAL A 87 50.10 1.09 22.00
CA VAL A 87 50.00 2.39 22.70
C VAL A 87 48.77 3.17 22.25
N LEU A 88 48.47 3.20 20.94
CA LEU A 88 47.27 3.83 20.40
C LEU A 88 45.98 3.18 20.96
N ARG A 89 45.94 1.85 21.09
CA ARG A 89 44.83 1.12 21.73
C ARG A 89 44.63 1.53 23.19
N ALA A 90 45.71 1.64 23.97
CA ALA A 90 45.63 2.09 25.35
C ALA A 90 45.16 3.56 25.45
N CYS A 91 45.68 4.45 24.60
CA CYS A 91 45.19 5.83 24.46
C CYS A 91 43.70 5.87 24.08
N ALA A 92 43.25 4.95 23.22
CA ALA A 92 41.86 4.84 22.78
C ALA A 92 40.91 4.33 23.88
N LYS A 93 41.36 3.48 24.82
CA LYS A 93 40.55 3.08 25.99
C LYS A 93 40.35 4.26 26.96
N HIS A 94 41.39 5.06 27.19
CA HIS A 94 41.35 6.22 28.11
C HIS A 94 40.94 7.56 27.48
N GLY A 95 40.68 7.61 26.17
CA GLY A 95 40.29 8.84 25.45
C GLY A 95 41.42 9.89 25.33
N LYS A 96 42.69 9.48 25.45
CA LYS A 96 43.89 10.33 25.46
C LYS A 96 44.28 10.74 24.03
N SER A 97 43.44 11.54 23.39
CA SER A 97 43.56 11.84 21.95
C SER A 97 44.73 12.78 21.59
N THR A 98 45.29 13.52 22.55
CA THR A 98 46.49 14.35 22.35
C THR A 98 47.75 13.49 22.26
N GLU A 99 47.82 12.52 23.16
CA GLU A 99 48.89 11.56 23.33
C GLU A 99 48.89 10.58 22.14
N ALA A 100 47.71 10.16 21.67
CA ALA A 100 47.55 9.41 20.43
C ALA A 100 48.09 10.15 19.19
N VAL A 101 47.89 11.47 19.09
CA VAL A 101 48.48 12.28 18.00
C VAL A 101 50.02 12.34 18.11
N HIS A 102 50.57 12.42 19.33
CA HIS A 102 52.02 12.39 19.55
C HIS A 102 52.64 11.06 19.10
N VAL A 103 52.02 9.94 19.50
CA VAL A 103 52.42 8.59 19.09
C VAL A 103 52.33 8.40 17.57
N LEU A 104 51.32 9.00 16.92
CA LEU A 104 51.19 8.97 15.47
C LEU A 104 52.27 9.81 14.76
N ALA A 105 52.69 10.96 15.31
CA ALA A 105 53.79 11.76 14.76
C ALA A 105 55.12 10.99 14.81
N TYR A 106 55.45 10.35 15.94
CA TYR A 106 56.63 9.48 16.05
C TYR A 106 56.59 8.25 15.12
N MET A 107 55.42 7.91 14.58
CA MET A 107 55.25 6.86 13.57
C MET A 107 55.44 7.40 12.14
N GLU A 108 55.20 8.70 11.90
CA GLU A 108 55.48 9.38 10.63
C GLU A 108 56.98 9.70 10.47
N ASP A 109 57.66 10.11 11.54
CA ASP A 109 59.12 10.32 11.55
C ASP A 109 59.91 9.01 11.29
N ASN A 110 59.30 7.87 11.60
CA ASN A 110 59.92 6.55 11.47
C ASN A 110 59.63 5.92 10.10
N LEU A 111 60.55 6.17 9.15
CA LEU A 111 60.53 5.63 7.78
C LEU A 111 60.46 4.08 7.67
N LEU A 112 60.61 3.34 8.77
CA LEU A 112 60.48 1.87 8.79
C LEU A 112 59.05 1.38 9.07
N THR A 113 58.12 2.27 9.46
CA THR A 113 56.73 1.91 9.77
C THR A 113 55.71 2.59 8.87
N THR A 114 54.60 1.89 8.61
CA THR A 114 53.46 2.42 7.85
C THR A 114 52.19 2.25 8.65
N LYS A 115 51.33 3.28 8.64
CA LYS A 115 49.99 3.26 9.24
C LYS A 115 49.16 2.13 8.60
N ASP A 116 48.56 1.30 9.42
CA ASP A 116 47.61 0.27 8.97
C ASP A 116 46.17 0.65 9.38
N ALA A 117 45.19 -0.14 8.97
CA ALA A 117 43.79 0.14 9.30
C ALA A 117 43.54 0.19 10.83
N ASP A 118 44.27 -0.60 11.63
CA ASP A 118 44.13 -0.61 13.09
C ASP A 118 44.64 0.72 13.70
N SER A 119 45.71 1.31 13.15
CA SER A 119 46.17 2.67 13.52
C SER A 119 45.04 3.71 13.35
N TYR A 120 44.32 3.67 12.22
CA TYR A 120 43.20 4.59 11.95
C TYR A 120 42.00 4.32 12.88
N GLN A 121 41.70 3.05 13.18
CA GLN A 121 40.64 2.68 14.12
C GLN A 121 40.89 3.29 15.51
N TYR A 122 42.06 3.06 16.10
CA TYR A 122 42.38 3.55 17.44
C TYR A 122 42.46 5.07 17.52
N MET A 123 42.89 5.74 16.44
CA MET A 123 42.81 7.19 16.34
C MET A 123 41.36 7.69 16.43
N ILE A 124 40.42 7.13 15.63
CA ILE A 124 39.00 7.50 15.68
C ILE A 124 38.41 7.21 17.07
N GLU A 125 38.69 6.04 17.65
CA GLU A 125 38.21 5.70 19.00
C GLU A 125 38.73 6.65 20.09
N SER A 126 39.99 7.09 20.01
CA SER A 126 40.57 8.04 20.98
C SER A 126 39.88 9.40 20.96
N PHE A 127 39.55 9.94 19.77
CA PHE A 127 38.81 11.19 19.61
C PHE A 127 37.32 11.05 19.95
N ALA A 128 36.72 9.87 19.73
CA ALA A 128 35.35 9.57 20.12
C ALA A 128 35.18 9.45 21.65
N ARG A 129 36.12 8.78 22.35
CA ARG A 129 36.06 8.59 23.81
C ARG A 129 36.65 9.74 24.63
N ASN A 130 37.34 10.71 24.02
CA ASN A 130 37.91 11.86 24.75
C ASN A 130 36.81 12.66 25.47
N THR A 131 36.81 12.63 26.80
CA THR A 131 35.91 13.40 27.68
C THR A 131 36.55 14.67 28.24
N GLY A 132 37.84 14.90 27.97
CA GLY A 132 38.64 15.98 28.54
C GLY A 132 38.13 17.38 28.17
N ARG A 133 37.85 18.20 29.18
CA ARG A 133 37.47 19.61 29.03
C ARG A 133 38.69 20.49 28.74
N LYS A 134 39.28 20.34 27.55
CA LYS A 134 40.41 21.18 27.12
C LYS A 134 40.04 22.68 27.02
N TYR A 135 38.75 22.97 26.81
CA TYR A 135 38.16 24.31 26.90
C TYR A 135 36.95 24.26 27.86
N PRO A 136 37.12 24.57 29.16
CA PRO A 136 36.05 24.39 30.16
C PRO A 136 34.87 25.37 30.03
N HIS A 137 34.99 26.40 29.18
CA HIS A 137 33.95 27.40 28.89
C HIS A 137 33.21 27.15 27.56
N GLU A 138 33.63 26.16 26.77
CA GLU A 138 33.06 25.87 25.45
C GLU A 138 31.79 24.99 25.56
N PRO A 139 30.71 25.27 24.80
CA PRO A 139 29.49 24.46 24.83
C PRO A 139 29.75 22.96 24.56
N ILE A 140 29.01 22.08 25.24
CA ILE A 140 29.16 20.62 25.11
C ILE A 140 28.88 20.16 23.66
N GLU A 141 27.98 20.84 22.96
CA GLU A 141 27.65 20.56 21.55
C GLU A 141 28.77 20.96 20.59
N GLU A 142 29.42 22.10 20.82
CA GLU A 142 30.58 22.56 20.04
C GLU A 142 31.80 21.64 20.27
N GLN A 143 32.01 21.19 21.52
CA GLN A 143 33.00 20.16 21.83
C GLN A 143 32.70 18.84 21.09
N ARG A 144 31.43 18.40 21.03
CA ARG A 144 31.01 17.21 20.25
C ARG A 144 31.22 17.42 18.75
N ALA A 145 30.89 18.58 18.22
CA ALA A 145 31.06 18.92 16.80
C ALA A 145 32.54 18.91 16.39
N ARG A 146 33.45 19.48 17.20
CA ARG A 146 34.89 19.43 16.93
C ARG A 146 35.45 18.00 16.98
N ARG A 147 35.00 17.16 17.92
CA ARG A 147 35.36 15.73 17.96
C ARG A 147 34.86 14.99 16.71
N ARG A 148 33.64 15.30 16.24
CA ARG A 148 33.10 14.75 14.99
C ARG A 148 33.93 15.14 13.78
N GLN A 149 34.26 16.42 13.64
CA GLN A 149 35.10 16.93 12.55
C GLN A 149 36.48 16.26 12.53
N ALA A 150 37.09 16.03 13.69
CA ALA A 150 38.35 15.30 13.81
C ALA A 150 38.22 13.83 13.36
N CYS A 151 37.19 13.11 13.83
CA CYS A 151 36.92 11.73 13.38
C CYS A 151 36.68 11.67 11.86
N THR A 152 35.90 12.59 11.29
CA THR A 152 35.63 12.65 9.84
C THR A 152 36.89 12.93 9.02
N LEU A 153 37.77 13.81 9.50
CA LEU A 153 39.06 14.07 8.85
C LEU A 153 39.96 12.82 8.85
N ILE A 154 40.07 12.14 9.99
CA ILE A 154 40.84 10.88 10.12
C ILE A 154 40.27 9.83 9.16
N PHE A 155 38.94 9.65 9.15
CA PHE A 155 38.26 8.70 8.26
C PHE A 155 38.47 9.03 6.77
N ALA A 156 38.41 10.30 6.37
CA ALA A 156 38.69 10.70 4.99
C ALA A 156 40.15 10.43 4.58
N THR A 157 41.12 10.60 5.48
CA THR A 157 42.52 10.21 5.20
C THR A 157 42.69 8.69 5.07
N PHE A 158 41.99 7.91 5.90
CA PHE A 158 41.92 6.45 5.77
C PHE A 158 41.35 6.03 4.42
N GLU A 159 40.23 6.61 3.97
CA GLU A 159 39.63 6.25 2.67
C GLU A 159 40.54 6.55 1.49
N SER A 160 41.27 7.68 1.52
CA SER A 160 42.26 8.04 0.50
C SER A 160 43.43 7.04 0.46
N VAL A 161 43.98 6.70 1.62
CA VAL A 161 45.09 5.73 1.75
C VAL A 161 44.65 4.32 1.34
N ALA A 162 43.49 3.85 1.79
CA ALA A 162 42.97 2.52 1.44
C ALA A 162 42.73 2.38 -0.07
N GLN A 163 42.25 3.44 -0.75
CA GLN A 163 42.09 3.45 -2.21
C GLN A 163 43.43 3.40 -2.95
N GLY A 164 44.46 4.11 -2.49
CA GLY A 164 45.80 4.04 -3.07
C GLY A 164 46.51 2.70 -2.81
N VAL A 165 46.37 2.16 -1.59
CA VAL A 165 46.99 0.90 -1.18
C VAL A 165 46.40 -0.31 -1.90
N ALA A 166 45.11 -0.28 -2.28
CA ALA A 166 44.47 -1.35 -3.05
C ALA A 166 45.15 -1.65 -4.41
N ALA A 167 45.94 -0.70 -4.95
CA ALA A 167 46.74 -0.91 -6.16
C ALA A 167 48.13 -1.53 -5.90
N ILE A 168 48.57 -1.67 -4.64
CA ILE A 168 49.95 -2.03 -4.26
C ILE A 168 49.94 -3.30 -3.40
N SER A 169 50.10 -4.46 -4.07
CA SER A 169 50.07 -5.81 -3.48
C SER A 169 50.90 -5.98 -2.18
N ARG A 170 52.01 -5.24 -2.03
CA ARG A 170 52.91 -5.34 -0.87
C ARG A 170 52.28 -4.94 0.47
N TYR A 171 51.21 -4.14 0.46
CA TYR A 171 50.54 -3.61 1.66
C TYR A 171 49.13 -4.18 1.89
N ALA A 172 48.70 -5.14 1.07
CA ALA A 172 47.33 -5.68 1.12
C ALA A 172 46.95 -6.34 2.46
N ALA A 173 47.92 -6.83 3.24
CA ALA A 173 47.69 -7.39 4.57
C ALA A 173 47.37 -6.33 5.64
N SER A 174 47.88 -5.11 5.50
CA SER A 174 47.67 -3.99 6.44
C SER A 174 46.29 -3.33 6.27
N PHE A 175 45.67 -3.51 5.11
CA PHE A 175 44.35 -2.99 4.76
C PHE A 175 43.43 -4.12 4.28
N SER A 176 43.43 -5.24 5.00
CA SER A 176 42.50 -6.35 4.72
C SER A 176 41.04 -5.90 4.93
N PRO A 177 40.06 -6.55 4.25
CA PRO A 177 38.63 -6.30 4.45
C PRO A 177 38.20 -6.25 5.93
N GLU A 178 38.71 -7.20 6.73
CA GLU A 178 38.37 -7.37 8.15
C GLU A 178 38.89 -6.22 9.01
N ARG A 179 40.13 -5.77 8.80
CA ARG A 179 40.68 -4.61 9.53
C ARG A 179 40.05 -3.30 9.07
N CYS A 180 39.78 -3.16 7.77
CA CYS A 180 39.03 -2.02 7.24
C CYS A 180 37.63 -1.91 7.89
N ALA A 181 36.92 -3.04 8.04
CA ALA A 181 35.63 -3.07 8.73
C ALA A 181 35.70 -2.57 10.18
N GLY A 182 36.82 -2.75 10.88
CA GLY A 182 37.09 -2.15 12.20
C GLY A 182 37.08 -0.61 12.19
N VAL A 183 37.60 0.02 11.14
CA VAL A 183 37.59 1.49 10.97
C VAL A 183 36.16 2.01 10.71
N TRP A 184 35.38 1.30 9.88
CA TRP A 184 33.95 1.62 9.67
C TRP A 184 33.14 1.47 10.97
N TYR A 185 33.37 0.39 11.73
CA TYR A 185 32.79 0.20 13.07
C TYR A 185 33.10 1.37 14.02
N ALA A 186 34.37 1.78 14.12
CA ALA A 186 34.78 2.86 15.03
C ALA A 186 34.16 4.21 14.63
N MET A 187 34.01 4.48 13.33
CA MET A 187 33.38 5.72 12.85
C MET A 187 31.87 5.75 13.10
N LEU A 188 31.17 4.62 12.90
CA LEU A 188 29.75 4.49 13.26
C LEU A 188 29.54 4.66 14.78
N HIS A 189 30.36 4.00 15.59
CA HIS A 189 30.32 4.16 17.05
C HIS A 189 30.64 5.61 17.49
N ALA A 190 31.54 6.30 16.80
CA ALA A 190 31.85 7.71 17.06
C ALA A 190 30.64 8.62 16.80
N HIS A 191 29.92 8.43 15.69
CA HIS A 191 28.71 9.20 15.39
C HIS A 191 27.61 9.02 16.45
N PHE A 192 27.33 7.80 16.89
CA PHE A 192 26.38 7.55 17.98
C PHE A 192 26.85 8.17 19.32
N ALA A 193 28.12 7.96 19.71
CA ALA A 193 28.68 8.54 20.93
C ALA A 193 28.70 10.08 20.96
N GLN A 194 28.69 10.71 19.79
CA GLN A 194 28.64 12.17 19.61
C GLN A 194 27.22 12.70 19.34
N GLY A 195 26.18 11.86 19.46
CA GLY A 195 24.78 12.24 19.34
C GLY A 195 24.33 12.53 17.91
N SER A 196 24.78 11.75 16.92
CA SER A 196 24.38 11.92 15.51
C SER A 196 23.98 10.60 14.83
N PRO A 197 22.76 10.09 15.11
CA PRO A 197 22.27 8.89 14.44
C PRO A 197 22.10 9.09 12.93
N VAL A 198 21.77 10.30 12.46
CA VAL A 198 21.60 10.59 11.02
C VAL A 198 22.92 10.42 10.25
N ASP A 199 24.03 10.95 10.78
CA ASP A 199 25.35 10.77 10.15
C ASP A 199 25.71 9.27 10.11
N ALA A 200 25.47 8.53 11.20
CA ALA A 200 25.72 7.09 11.28
C ALA A 200 24.91 6.29 10.23
N VAL A 201 23.63 6.61 10.04
CA VAL A 201 22.79 6.03 8.99
C VAL A 201 23.38 6.30 7.60
N SER A 202 23.73 7.55 7.29
CA SER A 202 24.29 7.89 5.98
C SER A 202 25.61 7.15 5.69
N LEU A 203 26.43 6.92 6.71
CA LEU A 203 27.68 6.17 6.61
C LEU A 203 27.42 4.66 6.40
N PHE A 204 26.40 4.10 7.05
CA PHE A 204 26.00 2.70 6.88
C PHE A 204 25.37 2.43 5.50
N GLU A 205 24.52 3.33 5.00
CA GLU A 205 23.99 3.25 3.63
C GLU A 205 25.10 3.33 2.58
N ARG A 206 26.05 4.25 2.77
CA ARG A 206 27.25 4.37 1.92
C ARG A 206 28.09 3.09 1.94
N MET A 207 28.24 2.44 3.09
CA MET A 207 28.94 1.17 3.23
C MET A 207 28.23 0.02 2.46
N ILE A 208 26.90 -0.06 2.51
CA ILE A 208 26.12 -1.03 1.71
C ILE A 208 26.34 -0.79 0.20
N ALA A 209 26.28 0.47 -0.25
CA ALA A 209 26.51 0.81 -1.66
C ALA A 209 27.94 0.45 -2.13
N ILE A 210 28.93 0.55 -1.25
CA ILE A 210 30.31 0.09 -1.50
C ILE A 210 30.38 -1.44 -1.55
N GLN A 211 29.71 -2.16 -0.64
CA GLN A 211 29.64 -3.63 -0.68
C GLN A 211 29.06 -4.13 -2.02
N ALA A 212 27.92 -3.59 -2.44
CA ALA A 212 27.23 -3.98 -3.67
C ALA A 212 28.04 -3.70 -4.96
N SER A 213 28.95 -2.73 -4.93
CA SER A 213 29.74 -2.32 -6.10
C SER A 213 31.17 -2.88 -6.14
N ARG A 214 31.73 -3.34 -5.01
CA ARG A 214 33.13 -3.79 -4.92
C ARG A 214 33.35 -5.17 -4.30
N ASN A 215 32.35 -5.79 -3.67
CA ASN A 215 32.43 -7.16 -3.15
C ASN A 215 33.58 -7.41 -2.14
N VAL A 216 34.01 -6.36 -1.41
CA VAL A 216 35.28 -6.31 -0.65
C VAL A 216 35.10 -5.91 0.82
N LEU A 217 33.88 -5.60 1.28
CA LEU A 217 33.56 -5.37 2.70
C LEU A 217 32.28 -6.15 3.04
N PRO A 218 32.34 -7.21 3.87
CA PRO A 218 31.14 -7.79 4.45
C PRO A 218 30.63 -6.87 5.57
N VAL A 219 29.37 -6.44 5.49
CA VAL A 219 28.67 -5.88 6.65
C VAL A 219 28.55 -6.99 7.71
N THR A 220 29.39 -6.92 8.74
CA THR A 220 29.51 -7.97 9.77
C THR A 220 28.43 -7.84 10.86
N GLU A 221 28.18 -8.95 11.57
CA GLU A 221 27.37 -9.01 12.79
C GLU A 221 27.77 -7.94 13.82
N GLN A 222 29.07 -7.64 13.94
CA GLN A 222 29.56 -6.58 14.83
C GLN A 222 29.04 -5.19 14.39
N ILE A 223 29.05 -4.88 13.09
CA ILE A 223 28.62 -3.57 12.61
C ILE A 223 27.09 -3.43 12.70
N THR A 224 26.33 -4.47 12.35
CA THR A 224 24.85 -4.44 12.46
C THR A 224 24.38 -4.43 13.91
N SER A 225 25.04 -5.17 14.80
CA SER A 225 24.87 -5.05 16.25
C SER A 225 25.15 -3.63 16.74
N THR A 226 26.18 -2.96 16.20
CA THR A 226 26.55 -1.58 16.58
C THR A 226 25.51 -0.56 16.13
N MET A 227 24.90 -0.71 14.95
CA MET A 227 23.79 0.14 14.51
C MET A 227 22.60 0.04 15.46
N VAL A 228 22.09 -1.17 15.69
CA VAL A 228 20.90 -1.39 16.55
C VAL A 228 21.17 -0.94 17.99
N LEU A 229 22.32 -1.29 18.55
CA LEU A 229 22.75 -0.87 19.89
C LEU A 229 22.98 0.65 20.00
N GLY A 230 23.39 1.30 18.90
CA GLY A 230 23.53 2.75 18.82
C GLY A 230 22.21 3.49 19.01
N PHE A 231 21.12 2.98 18.42
CA PHE A 231 19.77 3.51 18.63
C PHE A 231 19.24 3.21 20.05
N VAL A 232 19.43 2.00 20.57
CA VAL A 232 19.04 1.65 21.96
C VAL A 232 19.72 2.58 22.98
N ARG A 233 21.02 2.88 22.80
CA ARG A 233 21.78 3.81 23.66
C ARG A 233 21.43 5.28 23.46
N ALA A 234 20.69 5.61 22.41
CA ALA A 234 20.12 6.94 22.16
C ALA A 234 18.66 7.06 22.64
N ASP A 235 18.12 6.02 23.31
CA ASP A 235 16.71 5.87 23.72
C ASP A 235 15.71 5.86 22.53
N ASP A 236 16.19 5.53 21.32
CA ASP A 236 15.36 5.41 20.11
C ASP A 236 15.03 3.93 19.83
N CYS A 237 14.18 3.35 20.68
CA CYS A 237 13.66 2.00 20.49
C CYS A 237 12.94 1.83 19.13
N ARG A 238 12.30 2.89 18.63
CA ARG A 238 11.55 2.85 17.37
C ARG A 238 12.48 2.60 16.18
N SER A 239 13.55 3.38 16.05
CA SER A 239 14.55 3.18 15.01
C SER A 239 15.30 1.86 15.21
N ALA A 240 15.63 1.46 16.44
CA ALA A 240 16.27 0.16 16.70
C ALA A 240 15.46 -1.02 16.14
N VAL A 241 14.14 -1.04 16.38
CA VAL A 241 13.24 -2.10 15.87
C VAL A 241 12.97 -1.97 14.37
N GLN A 242 12.92 -0.76 13.82
CA GLN A 242 12.82 -0.55 12.37
C GLN A 242 14.08 -1.03 11.63
N TRP A 243 15.27 -0.81 12.19
CA TRP A 243 16.55 -1.26 11.63
C TRP A 243 16.68 -2.78 11.61
N LEU A 244 16.21 -3.50 12.64
CA LEU A 244 16.17 -4.97 12.63
C LEU A 244 15.41 -5.51 11.41
N ARG A 245 14.23 -4.95 11.10
CA ARG A 245 13.46 -5.29 9.89
C ARG A 245 14.22 -4.94 8.60
N GLN A 246 14.86 -3.78 8.53
CA GLN A 246 15.62 -3.36 7.34
C GLN A 246 16.83 -4.28 7.07
N LEU A 247 17.57 -4.68 8.11
CA LEU A 247 18.67 -5.63 7.99
C LEU A 247 18.22 -6.99 7.46
N GLN A 248 17.02 -7.44 7.87
CA GLN A 248 16.40 -8.68 7.40
C GLN A 248 15.95 -8.57 5.94
N THR A 249 15.26 -7.50 5.54
CA THR A 249 14.82 -7.32 4.14
C THR A 249 15.97 -7.08 3.17
N ALA A 250 17.10 -6.54 3.64
CA ALA A 250 18.34 -6.41 2.88
C ALA A 250 19.22 -7.69 2.88
N ASN A 251 18.80 -8.76 3.58
CA ASN A 251 19.55 -10.01 3.73
C ASN A 251 21.00 -9.82 4.24
N LEU A 252 21.18 -8.93 5.22
CA LEU A 252 22.46 -8.61 5.84
C LEU A 252 22.73 -9.49 7.08
N ALA A 253 23.94 -9.42 7.64
CA ALA A 253 24.28 -10.12 8.88
C ALA A 253 23.40 -9.63 10.03
N GLN A 254 22.68 -10.55 10.69
CA GLN A 254 21.78 -10.20 11.79
C GLN A 254 22.57 -9.87 13.07
N PRO A 255 22.05 -9.03 13.99
CA PRO A 255 22.70 -8.73 15.26
C PRO A 255 22.84 -9.95 16.18
N ASN A 256 23.80 -9.87 17.11
CA ASN A 256 24.07 -10.94 18.07
C ASN A 256 22.94 -11.12 19.11
N THR A 257 22.97 -12.25 19.83
CA THR A 257 21.92 -12.62 20.80
C THR A 257 21.77 -11.59 21.92
N ALA A 258 22.88 -11.06 22.44
CA ALA A 258 22.89 -10.12 23.56
C ALA A 258 22.29 -8.75 23.19
N VAL A 259 22.50 -8.27 21.96
CA VAL A 259 21.85 -7.03 21.48
C VAL A 259 20.35 -7.23 21.30
N LEU A 260 19.89 -8.40 20.87
CA LEU A 260 18.45 -8.69 20.83
C LEU A 260 17.82 -8.76 22.24
N GLU A 261 18.57 -9.24 23.25
CA GLU A 261 18.15 -9.21 24.66
C GLU A 261 18.15 -7.77 25.23
N GLU A 262 19.16 -6.95 24.91
CA GLU A 262 19.23 -5.53 25.29
C GLU A 262 18.11 -4.70 24.65
N VAL A 263 17.76 -4.98 23.38
CA VAL A 263 16.59 -4.41 22.69
C VAL A 263 15.28 -4.82 23.38
N LEU A 264 15.09 -6.09 23.73
CA LEU A 264 13.89 -6.55 24.47
C LEU A 264 13.79 -5.88 25.85
N ALA A 265 14.90 -5.76 26.57
CA ALA A 265 14.95 -5.09 27.88
C ALA A 265 14.65 -3.58 27.77
N SER A 266 15.19 -2.91 26.76
CA SER A 266 14.93 -1.49 26.48
C SER A 266 13.48 -1.24 26.08
N VAL A 267 12.90 -2.06 25.19
CA VAL A 267 11.48 -1.99 24.83
C VAL A 267 10.56 -2.25 26.03
N MET A 268 10.95 -3.11 26.98
CA MET A 268 10.21 -3.32 28.24
C MET A 268 10.26 -2.13 29.21
N ALA A 269 11.18 -1.18 29.03
CA ALA A 269 11.24 0.04 29.84
C ALA A 269 10.36 1.19 29.29
N GLN A 270 9.88 1.08 28.04
CA GLN A 270 9.10 2.12 27.36
C GLN A 270 7.63 2.19 27.86
N PRO A 271 6.91 3.30 27.62
CA PRO A 271 5.50 3.44 27.97
C PRO A 271 4.64 2.28 27.42
N HIS A 272 3.69 1.79 28.22
CA HIS A 272 2.96 0.53 27.95
C HIS A 272 2.37 0.40 26.53
N ALA A 273 1.81 1.46 25.96
CA ALA A 273 1.25 1.46 24.61
C ALA A 273 2.34 1.30 23.52
N GLU A 274 3.45 2.02 23.66
CA GLU A 274 4.60 1.94 22.76
C GLU A 274 5.31 0.58 22.89
N ALA A 275 5.47 0.09 24.13
CA ALA A 275 6.02 -1.22 24.41
C ALA A 275 5.24 -2.33 23.69
N VAL A 276 3.89 -2.27 23.65
CA VAL A 276 3.09 -3.22 22.84
C VAL A 276 3.43 -3.10 21.35
N GLN A 277 3.47 -1.89 20.79
CA GLN A 277 3.75 -1.68 19.36
C GLN A 277 5.16 -2.15 18.94
N TYR A 278 6.17 -1.88 19.78
CA TYR A 278 7.55 -2.31 19.54
C TYR A 278 7.71 -3.83 19.75
N MET A 279 7.04 -4.44 20.75
CA MET A 279 7.06 -5.89 20.97
C MET A 279 6.38 -6.68 19.84
N VAL A 280 5.22 -6.21 19.34
CA VAL A 280 4.59 -6.75 18.12
C VAL A 280 5.55 -6.63 16.94
N SER A 281 6.27 -5.52 16.84
CA SER A 281 7.21 -5.29 15.75
C SER A 281 8.47 -6.15 15.78
N LEU A 282 8.93 -6.56 16.97
CA LEU A 282 9.97 -7.57 17.15
C LEU A 282 9.45 -8.98 16.84
N ALA A 283 8.23 -9.30 17.26
CA ALA A 283 7.59 -10.58 16.96
C ALA A 283 7.39 -10.80 15.44
N GLU A 284 7.03 -9.77 14.68
CA GLU A 284 6.98 -9.83 13.21
C GLU A 284 8.36 -10.06 12.57
N TYR A 285 9.42 -9.46 13.10
CA TYR A 285 10.81 -9.69 12.65
C TYR A 285 11.24 -11.14 12.90
N PHE A 286 10.96 -11.69 14.08
CA PHE A 286 11.26 -13.09 14.39
C PHE A 286 10.49 -14.07 13.50
N LEU A 287 9.27 -13.73 13.06
CA LEU A 287 8.47 -14.55 12.14
C LEU A 287 8.96 -14.56 10.68
N GLN A 288 9.81 -13.60 10.28
CA GLN A 288 10.26 -13.44 8.89
C GLN A 288 11.50 -14.27 8.50
N GLY A 289 11.87 -15.26 9.31
CA GLY A 289 12.71 -16.39 8.87
C GLY A 289 14.22 -16.26 9.07
N ALA A 290 14.69 -15.37 9.95
CA ALA A 290 16.07 -15.42 10.44
C ALA A 290 16.28 -16.60 11.41
N PRO A 291 17.50 -17.14 11.57
CA PRO A 291 17.82 -18.16 12.58
C PRO A 291 17.89 -17.54 13.99
N VAL A 292 16.74 -17.16 14.53
CA VAL A 292 16.60 -16.46 15.82
C VAL A 292 16.89 -17.40 17.00
N PRO A 293 17.61 -16.95 18.04
CA PRO A 293 17.79 -17.75 19.25
C PRO A 293 16.45 -18.02 19.95
N LEU A 294 16.13 -19.30 20.15
CA LEU A 294 14.91 -19.73 20.84
C LEU A 294 14.67 -19.05 22.22
N PRO A 295 15.68 -18.78 23.06
CA PRO A 295 15.47 -18.06 24.33
C PRO A 295 14.91 -16.64 24.14
N VAL A 296 15.38 -15.91 23.11
CA VAL A 296 14.98 -14.53 22.80
C VAL A 296 13.54 -14.50 22.32
N ALA A 297 13.18 -15.38 21.38
CA ALA A 297 11.81 -15.51 20.89
C ALA A 297 10.84 -15.97 22.00
N SER A 298 11.26 -16.90 22.86
CA SER A 298 10.50 -17.35 24.05
C SER A 298 10.25 -16.21 25.03
N CYS A 299 11.28 -15.40 25.34
CA CYS A 299 11.11 -14.19 26.16
C CYS A 299 10.14 -13.19 25.51
N CYS A 300 10.22 -13.00 24.19
CA CYS A 300 9.31 -12.12 23.45
C CYS A 300 7.84 -12.55 23.56
N VAL A 301 7.53 -13.84 23.39
CA VAL A 301 6.16 -14.38 23.57
C VAL A 301 5.66 -14.10 24.99
N ARG A 302 6.48 -14.40 26.02
CA ARG A 302 6.14 -14.16 27.43
C ARG A 302 5.88 -12.68 27.70
N HIS A 303 6.78 -11.81 27.27
CA HIS A 303 6.70 -10.37 27.52
C HIS A 303 5.50 -9.72 26.83
N LEU A 304 5.25 -10.04 25.55
CA LEU A 304 4.08 -9.54 24.81
C LEU A 304 2.76 -10.02 25.44
N ALA A 305 2.69 -11.29 25.88
CA ALA A 305 1.52 -11.78 26.63
C ALA A 305 1.29 -10.98 27.93
N THR A 306 2.33 -10.77 28.74
CA THR A 306 2.22 -10.02 30.01
C THR A 306 1.90 -8.52 29.83
N LEU A 307 2.29 -7.90 28.71
CA LEU A 307 1.82 -6.54 28.38
C LEU A 307 0.31 -6.52 28.14
N LEU A 308 -0.20 -7.49 27.38
CA LEU A 308 -1.61 -7.57 26.99
C LEU A 308 -2.52 -7.88 28.19
N GLU A 309 -2.05 -8.53 29.25
CA GLU A 309 -2.83 -8.79 30.48
C GLU A 309 -3.34 -7.51 31.19
N MET A 310 -2.74 -6.33 30.93
CA MET A 310 -3.01 -5.11 31.70
C MET A 310 -4.32 -4.42 31.28
N PRO A 311 -5.30 -4.21 32.21
CA PRO A 311 -6.68 -3.86 31.85
C PRO A 311 -6.89 -2.46 31.26
N LYS A 312 -5.90 -1.56 31.32
CA LYS A 312 -6.03 -0.19 30.77
C LYS A 312 -6.07 -0.13 29.24
N ALA A 313 -5.69 -1.21 28.54
CA ALA A 313 -5.68 -1.28 27.08
C ALA A 313 -6.99 -1.82 26.45
N TRP A 314 -8.02 -2.10 27.25
CA TRP A 314 -9.16 -2.93 26.82
C TRP A 314 -10.51 -2.21 26.73
N THR A 315 -10.58 -0.93 27.12
CA THR A 315 -11.84 -0.15 27.23
C THR A 315 -12.42 0.32 25.89
N ALA A 316 -11.60 0.37 24.85
CA ALA A 316 -12.00 0.37 23.45
C ALA A 316 -11.13 -0.65 22.72
N MET A 317 -11.64 -1.28 21.65
CA MET A 317 -11.00 -2.41 20.99
C MET A 317 -10.50 -2.00 19.60
N ASP A 318 -9.38 -1.28 19.57
CA ASP A 318 -8.74 -0.89 18.32
C ASP A 318 -8.17 -2.11 17.57
N ASP A 319 -8.17 -2.06 16.23
CA ASP A 319 -7.59 -3.08 15.33
C ASP A 319 -6.15 -3.48 15.74
N ALA A 320 -5.40 -2.56 16.35
CA ALA A 320 -4.04 -2.79 16.84
C ALA A 320 -3.96 -3.89 17.92
N VAL A 321 -4.97 -4.03 18.79
CA VAL A 321 -4.99 -5.06 19.85
C VAL A 321 -5.30 -6.44 19.26
N LEU A 322 -6.20 -6.52 18.27
CA LEU A 322 -6.43 -7.75 17.50
C LEU A 322 -5.16 -8.20 16.77
N HIS A 323 -4.52 -7.29 16.06
CA HIS A 323 -3.25 -7.55 15.36
C HIS A 323 -2.14 -8.03 16.33
N ALA A 324 -2.05 -7.43 17.53
CA ALA A 324 -1.10 -7.87 18.55
C ALA A 324 -1.36 -9.31 19.04
N LEU A 325 -2.63 -9.72 19.17
CA LEU A 325 -3.02 -11.08 19.54
C LEU A 325 -2.71 -12.09 18.43
N ASP A 326 -2.98 -11.75 17.16
CA ASP A 326 -2.66 -12.60 16.01
C ASP A 326 -1.15 -12.80 15.83
N VAL A 327 -0.35 -11.74 15.99
CA VAL A 327 1.12 -11.80 15.94
C VAL A 327 1.67 -12.61 17.11
N LEU A 328 1.13 -12.44 18.32
CA LEU A 328 1.47 -13.28 19.48
C LEU A 328 1.17 -14.76 19.22
N ALA A 329 -0.02 -15.07 18.67
CA ALA A 329 -0.43 -16.42 18.34
C ALA A 329 0.46 -17.04 17.23
N ALA A 330 0.90 -16.25 16.26
CA ALA A 330 1.84 -16.68 15.22
C ALA A 330 3.24 -16.96 15.80
N LEU A 331 3.81 -16.03 16.58
CA LEU A 331 5.14 -16.19 17.18
C LEU A 331 5.15 -17.38 18.15
N ALA A 332 4.13 -17.52 19.00
CA ALA A 332 3.99 -18.65 19.90
C ALA A 332 3.96 -20.00 19.17
N ARG A 333 3.22 -20.12 18.05
CA ARG A 333 3.24 -21.32 17.20
C ARG A 333 4.64 -21.60 16.63
N HIS A 334 5.37 -20.58 16.20
CA HIS A 334 6.74 -20.72 15.69
C HIS A 334 7.71 -21.19 16.79
N VAL A 335 7.67 -20.56 17.97
CA VAL A 335 8.47 -20.96 19.15
C VAL A 335 8.16 -22.40 19.57
N PHE A 336 6.89 -22.76 19.70
CA PHE A 336 6.51 -24.09 20.18
C PHE A 336 6.77 -25.21 19.16
N ALA A 337 6.78 -24.92 17.86
CA ALA A 337 7.15 -25.88 16.81
C ALA A 337 8.63 -26.32 16.88
N SER A 338 9.50 -25.60 17.59
CA SER A 338 10.89 -26.00 17.81
C SER A 338 11.06 -27.13 18.84
N TYR A 339 10.09 -27.31 19.75
CA TYR A 339 10.09 -28.40 20.72
C TYR A 339 9.48 -29.65 20.07
N THR A 340 10.17 -30.78 20.21
CA THR A 340 9.83 -32.05 19.54
C THR A 340 9.84 -33.19 20.55
N ALA A 341 9.34 -34.36 20.16
CA ALA A 341 9.30 -35.54 21.04
C ALA A 341 10.68 -36.00 21.56
N SER A 342 11.79 -35.60 20.92
CA SER A 342 13.16 -35.84 21.40
C SER A 342 13.72 -34.72 22.28
N HIS A 343 13.12 -33.54 22.24
CA HIS A 343 13.52 -32.34 23.01
C HIS A 343 12.26 -31.65 23.58
N PRO A 344 11.60 -32.29 24.58
CA PRO A 344 10.36 -31.77 25.14
C PRO A 344 10.60 -30.56 26.06
N MET A 345 9.54 -29.76 26.27
CA MET A 345 9.54 -28.74 27.31
C MET A 345 9.45 -29.40 28.70
N SER A 346 10.47 -29.19 29.54
CA SER A 346 10.56 -29.80 30.88
C SER A 346 10.89 -28.81 32.00
N THR A 347 11.52 -27.67 31.68
CA THR A 347 11.95 -26.67 32.68
C THR A 347 10.98 -25.50 32.81
N MET A 348 10.94 -24.89 34.01
CA MET A 348 10.15 -23.68 34.31
C MET A 348 10.31 -22.56 33.26
N SER A 349 11.54 -22.34 32.79
CA SER A 349 11.85 -21.30 31.80
C SER A 349 11.21 -21.58 30.43
N GLN A 350 11.27 -22.83 29.96
CA GLN A 350 10.63 -23.25 28.71
C GLN A 350 9.09 -23.18 28.79
N THR A 351 8.52 -23.47 29.97
CA THR A 351 7.07 -23.41 30.19
C THR A 351 6.52 -22.00 30.45
N ALA A 352 7.38 -21.01 30.74
CA ALA A 352 6.95 -19.66 31.13
C ALA A 352 6.09 -18.91 30.07
N PRO A 353 6.33 -19.05 28.74
CA PRO A 353 5.45 -18.44 27.75
C PRO A 353 4.06 -19.11 27.71
N VAL A 354 3.98 -20.42 27.93
CA VAL A 354 2.70 -21.16 27.99
C VAL A 354 1.86 -20.70 29.18
N ALA A 355 2.51 -20.47 30.34
CA ALA A 355 1.86 -19.93 31.52
C ALA A 355 1.30 -18.51 31.28
N ALA A 356 2.09 -17.61 30.67
CA ALA A 356 1.64 -16.27 30.32
C ALA A 356 0.47 -16.27 29.32
N LEU A 357 0.48 -17.19 28.33
CA LEU A 357 -0.67 -17.37 27.44
C LEU A 357 -1.93 -17.83 28.20
N PHE A 358 -1.82 -18.74 29.18
CA PHE A 358 -2.97 -19.13 30.00
C PHE A 358 -3.49 -17.99 30.89
N CYS A 359 -2.61 -17.14 31.44
CA CYS A 359 -3.01 -15.93 32.16
C CYS A 359 -3.75 -14.93 31.26
N LEU A 360 -3.26 -14.70 30.04
CA LEU A 360 -3.92 -13.85 29.05
C LEU A 360 -5.27 -14.43 28.56
N VAL A 361 -5.36 -15.75 28.38
CA VAL A 361 -6.64 -16.43 28.05
C VAL A 361 -7.68 -16.23 29.16
N ALA A 362 -7.30 -16.39 30.43
CA ALA A 362 -8.19 -16.10 31.57
C ALA A 362 -8.62 -14.62 31.58
N LYS A 363 -7.71 -13.71 31.22
CA LYS A 363 -7.99 -12.27 31.16
C LYS A 363 -8.95 -11.90 30.03
N LEU A 364 -8.81 -12.51 28.86
CA LEU A 364 -9.71 -12.37 27.71
C LEU A 364 -11.11 -12.90 28.03
N ALA A 365 -11.21 -14.07 28.67
CA ALA A 365 -12.48 -14.64 29.14
C ALA A 365 -13.19 -13.69 30.13
N MET A 366 -12.49 -13.22 31.17
CA MET A 366 -13.03 -12.20 32.10
C MET A 366 -13.38 -10.86 31.43
N SER A 367 -12.89 -10.61 30.22
CA SER A 367 -13.18 -9.41 29.42
C SER A 367 -14.27 -9.66 28.36
N LYS A 368 -15.00 -10.78 28.45
CA LYS A 368 -16.07 -11.20 27.51
C LYS A 368 -15.60 -11.36 26.06
N ARG A 369 -14.35 -11.82 25.84
CA ARG A 369 -13.73 -12.04 24.52
C ARG A 369 -13.42 -13.53 24.28
N PRO A 370 -14.45 -14.35 23.96
CA PRO A 370 -14.32 -15.81 23.93
C PRO A 370 -13.55 -16.34 22.71
N VAL A 371 -13.59 -15.64 21.56
CA VAL A 371 -12.99 -16.12 20.31
C VAL A 371 -11.45 -15.97 20.37
N GLU A 372 -11.00 -14.83 20.87
CA GLU A 372 -9.61 -14.47 21.10
C GLU A 372 -9.01 -15.35 22.20
N ALA A 373 -9.76 -15.56 23.30
CA ALA A 373 -9.39 -16.50 24.35
C ALA A 373 -9.23 -17.92 23.81
N ALA A 374 -10.16 -18.39 22.98
CA ALA A 374 -10.08 -19.71 22.35
C ALA A 374 -8.90 -19.85 21.39
N ALA A 375 -8.61 -18.82 20.59
CA ALA A 375 -7.48 -18.82 19.66
C ALA A 375 -6.12 -18.93 20.37
N LEU A 376 -5.90 -18.16 21.46
CA LEU A 376 -4.68 -18.29 22.26
C LEU A 376 -4.65 -19.60 23.08
N PHE A 377 -5.80 -20.05 23.59
CA PHE A 377 -5.93 -21.35 24.26
C PHE A 377 -5.51 -22.49 23.34
N ALA A 378 -5.94 -22.48 22.07
CA ALA A 378 -5.55 -23.46 21.06
C ALA A 378 -4.02 -23.54 20.88
N VAL A 379 -3.34 -22.39 20.82
CA VAL A 379 -1.87 -22.33 20.67
C VAL A 379 -1.15 -22.83 21.91
N ALA A 380 -1.59 -22.43 23.11
CA ALA A 380 -1.01 -22.91 24.37
C ALA A 380 -1.23 -24.42 24.55
N VAL A 381 -2.43 -24.94 24.28
CA VAL A 381 -2.80 -26.36 24.33
C VAL A 381 -2.04 -27.19 23.30
N ALA A 382 -1.80 -26.67 22.09
CA ALA A 382 -0.98 -27.35 21.09
C ALA A 382 0.46 -27.57 21.58
N SER A 383 1.04 -26.60 22.30
CA SER A 383 2.40 -26.70 22.86
C SER A 383 2.54 -27.83 23.90
N LEU A 384 1.48 -28.08 24.69
CA LEU A 384 1.48 -29.11 25.75
C LEU A 384 1.65 -30.53 25.20
N ARG A 385 1.34 -30.77 23.92
CA ARG A 385 1.47 -32.09 23.28
C ARG A 385 2.92 -32.57 23.17
N ASN A 386 3.87 -31.63 23.13
CA ASN A 386 5.32 -31.88 23.07
C ASN A 386 6.03 -31.56 24.40
N ALA A 387 5.29 -31.45 25.51
CA ALA A 387 5.86 -31.24 26.84
C ALA A 387 6.11 -32.58 27.56
N ASP A 388 7.07 -32.59 28.49
CA ASP A 388 7.33 -33.75 29.34
C ASP A 388 6.19 -33.92 30.36
N GLN A 389 5.36 -34.95 30.14
CA GLN A 389 4.19 -35.23 30.98
C GLN A 389 4.56 -35.64 32.41
N SER A 390 5.81 -36.06 32.66
CA SER A 390 6.31 -36.38 33.99
C SER A 390 6.85 -35.16 34.76
N ALA A 391 7.15 -34.06 34.06
CA ALA A 391 7.71 -32.87 34.66
C ALA A 391 6.69 -32.13 35.54
N ALA A 392 7.11 -31.71 36.74
CA ALA A 392 6.29 -30.88 37.63
C ALA A 392 5.81 -29.57 36.97
N ALA A 393 6.56 -29.06 35.98
CA ALA A 393 6.19 -27.91 35.17
C ALA A 393 4.91 -28.14 34.34
N TYR A 394 4.77 -29.31 33.73
CA TYR A 394 3.58 -29.70 32.96
C TYR A 394 2.34 -29.85 33.85
N VAL A 395 2.51 -30.49 35.02
CA VAL A 395 1.43 -30.67 36.01
C VAL A 395 0.95 -29.31 36.56
N ALA A 396 1.86 -28.35 36.75
CA ALA A 396 1.51 -26.98 37.13
C ALA A 396 0.72 -26.25 36.02
N LEU A 397 1.16 -26.37 34.76
CA LEU A 397 0.45 -25.81 33.61
C LEU A 397 -0.97 -26.37 33.47
N LEU A 398 -1.15 -27.70 33.51
CA LEU A 398 -2.49 -28.32 33.44
C LEU A 398 -3.41 -27.86 34.58
N ARG A 399 -2.89 -27.69 35.80
CA ARG A 399 -3.66 -27.16 36.92
C ARG A 399 -4.11 -25.71 36.67
N SER A 400 -3.26 -24.89 36.05
CA SER A 400 -3.64 -23.52 35.65
C SER A 400 -4.69 -23.51 34.52
N ALA A 401 -4.59 -24.44 33.56
CA ALA A 401 -5.48 -24.52 32.41
C ALA A 401 -6.88 -25.09 32.72
N TYR A 402 -7.04 -25.86 33.81
CA TYR A 402 -8.24 -26.67 34.09
C TYR A 402 -9.58 -25.92 34.04
N HIS A 403 -9.60 -24.63 34.41
CA HIS A 403 -10.82 -23.81 34.46
C HIS A 403 -11.09 -23.03 33.16
N LEU A 404 -10.10 -22.90 32.27
CA LEU A 404 -10.20 -22.09 31.05
C LEU A 404 -11.26 -22.58 30.05
N PRO A 405 -11.46 -23.89 29.82
CA PRO A 405 -12.54 -24.41 28.97
C PRO A 405 -13.92 -23.82 29.31
N MET A 406 -14.29 -23.86 30.59
CA MET A 406 -15.57 -23.31 31.05
C MET A 406 -15.57 -21.77 31.01
N ALA A 407 -14.49 -21.12 31.44
CA ALA A 407 -14.39 -19.66 31.41
C ALA A 407 -14.59 -19.06 30.00
N ILE A 408 -14.13 -19.76 28.95
CA ILE A 408 -14.37 -19.38 27.54
C ILE A 408 -15.85 -19.53 27.16
N ALA A 409 -16.53 -20.58 27.62
CA ALA A 409 -17.96 -20.81 27.37
C ALA A 409 -18.85 -19.82 28.14
N ASP A 410 -18.55 -19.54 29.41
CA ASP A 410 -19.22 -18.52 30.22
C ASP A 410 -19.02 -17.12 29.63
N ALA A 411 -17.79 -16.78 29.20
CA ALA A 411 -17.51 -15.52 28.50
C ALA A 411 -18.32 -15.35 27.20
N ALA A 412 -18.66 -16.44 26.51
CA ALA A 412 -19.50 -16.40 25.32
C ALA A 412 -20.98 -16.13 25.64
N ALA A 413 -21.52 -16.75 26.69
CA ALA A 413 -22.86 -16.45 27.20
C ALA A 413 -22.95 -14.97 27.66
N GLU A 414 -21.96 -14.53 28.42
CA GLU A 414 -21.84 -13.17 28.93
C GLU A 414 -21.66 -12.09 27.84
N ALA A 415 -21.04 -12.45 26.70
CA ALA A 415 -20.87 -11.56 25.55
C ALA A 415 -22.16 -11.42 24.71
N GLN A 416 -22.99 -12.47 24.66
CA GLN A 416 -24.28 -12.46 23.96
C GLN A 416 -25.43 -11.89 24.81
N GLY A 417 -25.15 -11.48 26.06
CA GLY A 417 -26.16 -10.98 26.99
C GLY A 417 -27.11 -12.07 27.51
N ALA A 418 -26.72 -13.34 27.38
CA ALA A 418 -27.51 -14.48 27.81
C ALA A 418 -27.58 -14.57 29.34
N GLY A 419 -28.66 -15.19 29.84
CA GLY A 419 -28.84 -15.42 31.28
C GLY A 419 -27.82 -16.43 31.84
N PRO A 420 -27.57 -16.44 33.16
CA PRO A 420 -26.63 -17.37 33.80
C PRO A 420 -27.03 -18.85 33.63
N ASP A 421 -28.28 -19.13 33.23
CA ASP A 421 -28.81 -20.49 32.99
C ASP A 421 -28.83 -20.89 31.50
N ASP A 422 -28.38 -20.04 30.57
CA ASP A 422 -28.36 -20.38 29.14
C ASP A 422 -27.31 -21.47 28.85
N ALA A 423 -27.80 -22.67 28.54
CA ALA A 423 -26.97 -23.80 28.14
C ALA A 423 -26.61 -23.78 26.64
N CYS A 424 -27.49 -23.20 25.80
CA CYS A 424 -27.38 -23.25 24.34
C CYS A 424 -26.16 -22.48 23.83
N VAL A 425 -25.96 -21.25 24.34
CA VAL A 425 -24.80 -20.41 23.98
C VAL A 425 -23.50 -21.04 24.49
N ARG A 426 -23.50 -21.51 25.74
CA ARG A 426 -22.34 -22.19 26.35
C ARG A 426 -21.95 -23.45 25.59
N PHE A 427 -22.92 -24.31 25.28
CA PHE A 427 -22.67 -25.53 24.50
C PHE A 427 -22.09 -25.21 23.13
N THR A 428 -22.68 -24.22 22.44
CA THR A 428 -22.22 -23.79 21.11
C THR A 428 -20.75 -23.33 21.14
N ALA A 429 -20.38 -22.52 22.15
CA ALA A 429 -19.01 -22.09 22.37
C ALA A 429 -18.08 -23.24 22.77
N MET A 430 -18.50 -24.12 23.69
CA MET A 430 -17.71 -25.26 24.15
C MET A 430 -17.40 -26.25 23.01
N ALA A 431 -18.40 -26.56 22.19
CA ALA A 431 -18.30 -27.49 21.06
C ALA A 431 -17.46 -26.92 19.89
N SER A 432 -17.57 -25.62 19.59
CA SER A 432 -16.89 -25.00 18.44
C SER A 432 -15.52 -24.41 18.77
N LEU A 433 -15.40 -23.69 19.89
CA LEU A 433 -14.21 -22.88 20.19
C LEU A 433 -13.19 -23.64 21.03
N VAL A 434 -13.62 -24.55 21.90
CA VAL A 434 -12.74 -25.23 22.87
C VAL A 434 -12.43 -26.67 22.45
N SER A 435 -13.47 -27.47 22.20
CA SER A 435 -13.35 -28.93 22.02
C SER A 435 -12.42 -29.39 20.89
N PRO A 436 -12.38 -28.76 19.69
CA PRO A 436 -11.50 -29.21 18.60
C PRO A 436 -10.00 -29.14 18.97
N ASN A 437 -9.62 -28.20 19.85
CA ASN A 437 -8.24 -27.95 20.23
C ASN A 437 -7.65 -29.01 21.17
N LEU A 438 -8.50 -29.79 21.85
CA LEU A 438 -8.10 -30.85 22.79
C LEU A 438 -7.93 -32.23 22.10
N ARG A 439 -8.27 -32.36 20.80
CA ARG A 439 -8.13 -33.61 20.03
C ARG A 439 -6.70 -34.15 20.08
N GLY A 440 -6.49 -35.33 20.69
CA GLY A 440 -5.19 -35.97 20.83
C GLY A 440 -4.47 -35.69 22.16
N MET A 441 -5.12 -35.01 23.11
CA MET A 441 -4.72 -35.02 24.53
C MET A 441 -5.55 -36.04 25.33
N HIS A 442 -5.00 -36.50 26.45
CA HIS A 442 -5.60 -37.56 27.28
C HIS A 442 -5.40 -37.27 28.78
N GLY A 443 -6.21 -37.91 29.63
CA GLY A 443 -6.18 -37.79 31.09
C GLY A 443 -7.10 -36.71 31.64
N SER A 444 -7.08 -36.56 32.97
CA SER A 444 -8.17 -35.94 33.76
C SER A 444 -8.60 -34.53 33.37
N PHE A 445 -7.75 -33.74 32.71
CA PHE A 445 -8.12 -32.44 32.13
C PHE A 445 -9.09 -32.59 30.94
N VAL A 446 -8.83 -33.55 30.05
CA VAL A 446 -9.69 -33.84 28.89
C VAL A 446 -10.93 -34.61 29.31
N ASP A 447 -10.81 -35.50 30.30
CA ASP A 447 -11.96 -36.21 30.86
C ASP A 447 -12.95 -35.23 31.51
N GLY A 448 -12.43 -34.28 32.30
CA GLY A 448 -13.22 -33.19 32.90
C GLY A 448 -13.88 -32.26 31.86
N HIS A 449 -13.19 -31.98 30.75
CA HIS A 449 -13.75 -31.25 29.60
C HIS A 449 -14.90 -32.03 28.93
N ASN A 450 -14.70 -33.32 28.66
CA ASN A 450 -15.68 -34.15 27.96
C ASN A 450 -17.00 -34.25 28.74
N SER A 451 -16.94 -34.58 30.04
CA SER A 451 -18.15 -34.61 30.87
C SER A 451 -18.76 -33.21 31.09
N ALA A 452 -18.03 -32.11 30.90
CA ALA A 452 -18.62 -30.76 30.86
C ALA A 452 -19.37 -30.49 29.55
N LEU A 453 -18.76 -30.81 28.40
CA LEU A 453 -19.36 -30.71 27.07
C LEU A 453 -20.66 -31.52 26.96
N ILE A 454 -20.66 -32.76 27.46
CA ILE A 454 -21.82 -33.66 27.44
C ILE A 454 -22.98 -33.09 28.28
N ARG A 455 -22.72 -32.61 29.51
CA ARG A 455 -23.76 -31.97 30.34
C ARG A 455 -24.33 -30.69 29.71
N LEU A 456 -23.53 -29.92 28.98
CA LEU A 456 -23.99 -28.74 28.23
C LEU A 456 -24.85 -29.13 27.01
N TYR A 457 -24.50 -30.21 26.30
CA TYR A 457 -25.36 -30.79 25.26
C TYR A 457 -26.69 -31.27 25.83
N GLU A 458 -26.68 -32.02 26.94
CA GLU A 458 -27.90 -32.59 27.52
C GLU A 458 -28.83 -31.53 28.12
N ALA A 459 -28.32 -30.38 28.56
CA ALA A 459 -29.14 -29.20 28.85
C ALA A 459 -29.72 -28.61 27.55
N THR A 460 -28.87 -28.25 26.58
CA THR A 460 -29.27 -27.66 25.30
C THR A 460 -30.34 -28.47 24.56
N SER A 461 -30.19 -29.79 24.47
CA SER A 461 -31.12 -30.70 23.79
C SER A 461 -32.47 -30.84 24.55
N ARG A 462 -32.50 -30.58 25.87
CA ARG A 462 -33.77 -30.44 26.64
C ARG A 462 -34.42 -29.08 26.38
N ASP A 463 -33.65 -28.00 26.42
CA ASP A 463 -34.16 -26.63 26.30
C ASP A 463 -34.73 -26.37 24.89
N LEU A 464 -34.03 -26.84 23.84
CA LEU A 464 -34.47 -26.80 22.45
C LEU A 464 -35.47 -27.92 22.07
N LYS A 465 -35.79 -28.84 23.01
CA LYS A 465 -36.67 -30.00 22.78
C LYS A 465 -36.26 -30.87 21.56
N GLY A 466 -34.95 -30.95 21.30
CA GLY A 466 -34.37 -31.67 20.16
C GLY A 466 -34.24 -30.89 18.84
N ASP A 467 -34.63 -29.61 18.76
CA ASP A 467 -34.43 -28.79 17.55
C ASP A 467 -32.98 -28.26 17.43
N LEU A 468 -32.06 -29.20 17.18
CA LEU A 468 -30.64 -28.89 16.99
C LEU A 468 -30.34 -28.13 15.69
N ALA A 469 -31.30 -28.00 14.77
CA ALA A 469 -31.13 -27.24 13.52
C ALA A 469 -31.04 -25.73 13.75
N SER A 470 -31.46 -25.26 14.92
CA SER A 470 -31.30 -23.88 15.38
C SER A 470 -29.86 -23.51 15.77
N LEU A 471 -28.98 -24.49 16.01
CA LEU A 471 -27.62 -24.27 16.49
C LEU A 471 -26.63 -24.02 15.33
N PRO A 472 -25.79 -22.95 15.39
CA PRO A 472 -24.84 -22.61 14.32
C PRO A 472 -23.56 -23.45 14.37
N LEU A 473 -23.70 -24.78 14.49
CA LEU A 473 -22.61 -25.73 14.72
C LEU A 473 -22.14 -26.40 13.43
N GLN A 474 -20.82 -26.33 13.17
CA GLN A 474 -20.18 -27.00 12.04
C GLN A 474 -19.99 -28.51 12.27
N CYS A 475 -19.79 -29.26 11.19
CA CYS A 475 -19.57 -30.71 11.21
C CYS A 475 -18.49 -31.14 12.23
N GLU A 476 -17.40 -30.40 12.31
CA GLU A 476 -16.28 -30.72 13.21
C GLU A 476 -16.63 -30.55 14.70
N ALA A 477 -17.49 -29.60 15.05
CA ALA A 477 -17.95 -29.41 16.42
C ALA A 477 -18.84 -30.59 16.85
N TRP A 478 -19.75 -31.03 15.98
CA TRP A 478 -20.57 -32.22 16.21
C TRP A 478 -19.75 -33.50 16.31
N GLN A 479 -18.71 -33.64 15.48
CA GLN A 479 -17.74 -34.75 15.59
C GLN A 479 -17.10 -34.79 16.98
N CYS A 480 -16.71 -33.64 17.56
CA CYS A 480 -16.16 -33.59 18.92
C CYS A 480 -17.14 -34.05 20.01
N VAL A 481 -18.44 -33.78 19.85
CA VAL A 481 -19.48 -34.23 20.79
C VAL A 481 -19.70 -35.75 20.68
N VAL A 482 -19.71 -36.28 19.45
CA VAL A 482 -19.73 -37.73 19.18
C VAL A 482 -18.50 -38.41 19.79
N ASP A 483 -17.30 -37.85 19.57
CA ASP A 483 -16.04 -38.36 20.14
C ASP A 483 -16.01 -38.33 21.68
N ALA A 484 -16.60 -37.31 22.31
CA ALA A 484 -16.71 -37.22 23.76
C ALA A 484 -17.60 -38.33 24.34
N TYR A 485 -18.80 -38.54 23.77
CA TYR A 485 -19.66 -39.67 24.16
C TYR A 485 -18.97 -41.02 23.90
N CYS A 486 -18.23 -41.19 22.79
CA CYS A 486 -17.45 -42.41 22.56
C CYS A 486 -16.38 -42.67 23.64
N VAL A 487 -15.81 -41.64 24.26
CA VAL A 487 -14.88 -41.79 25.39
C VAL A 487 -15.63 -42.13 26.68
N GLU A 488 -16.69 -41.40 27.00
CA GLU A 488 -17.45 -41.62 28.24
C GLU A 488 -18.09 -43.03 28.25
N GLU A 489 -18.73 -43.44 27.15
CA GLU A 489 -19.30 -44.79 26.99
C GLU A 489 -18.26 -45.92 27.06
N HIS A 490 -17.04 -45.69 26.60
CA HIS A 490 -15.94 -46.66 26.72
C HIS A 490 -15.38 -46.74 28.16
N SER A 491 -15.49 -45.66 28.94
CA SER A 491 -15.05 -45.62 30.34
C SER A 491 -16.11 -46.12 31.34
N ALA A 492 -17.40 -46.02 30.99
CA ALA A 492 -18.52 -46.39 31.83
C ALA A 492 -18.61 -47.91 32.05
N ARG A 493 -18.50 -48.34 33.31
CA ARG A 493 -18.41 -49.76 33.71
C ARG A 493 -19.74 -50.51 33.68
N ASP A 494 -20.87 -49.80 33.71
CA ASP A 494 -22.19 -50.40 33.87
C ASP A 494 -22.86 -50.72 32.52
N SER A 495 -23.39 -51.93 32.42
CA SER A 495 -24.01 -52.49 31.21
C SER A 495 -25.52 -52.20 31.15
N THR A 496 -25.92 -50.93 31.13
CA THR A 496 -27.30 -50.55 30.79
C THR A 496 -27.59 -50.81 29.31
N ALA A 497 -28.77 -51.35 28.98
CA ALA A 497 -29.15 -51.62 27.60
C ALA A 497 -29.19 -50.33 26.75
N PHE A 498 -28.64 -50.38 25.54
CA PHE A 498 -28.64 -49.25 24.61
C PHE A 498 -30.08 -48.85 24.24
N THR A 499 -30.41 -47.56 24.42
CA THR A 499 -31.69 -46.99 23.99
C THR A 499 -31.47 -45.85 23.01
N ALA A 500 -32.23 -45.84 21.91
CA ALA A 500 -32.19 -44.76 20.92
C ALA A 500 -32.80 -43.43 21.41
N GLU A 501 -33.29 -43.38 22.66
CA GLU A 501 -34.02 -42.26 23.26
C GLU A 501 -33.24 -41.58 24.40
N SER A 502 -32.04 -42.07 24.76
CA SER A 502 -31.18 -41.45 25.78
C SER A 502 -29.69 -41.54 25.45
N GLY A 503 -28.86 -40.75 26.14
CA GLY A 503 -27.40 -40.74 26.00
C GLY A 503 -26.91 -40.65 24.55
N PHE A 504 -25.90 -41.45 24.22
CA PHE A 504 -25.26 -41.46 22.90
C PHE A 504 -26.22 -41.86 21.75
N GLY A 505 -27.20 -42.73 22.02
CA GLY A 505 -28.21 -43.13 21.03
C GLY A 505 -29.13 -41.97 20.61
N LYS A 506 -29.50 -41.10 21.56
CA LYS A 506 -30.28 -39.88 21.30
C LYS A 506 -29.54 -38.89 20.41
N LEU A 507 -28.25 -38.65 20.68
CA LEU A 507 -27.41 -37.74 19.88
C LEU A 507 -27.38 -38.13 18.39
N LEU A 508 -27.07 -39.40 18.10
CA LEU A 508 -26.97 -39.88 16.72
C LEU A 508 -28.30 -39.79 15.97
N LYS A 509 -29.42 -39.99 16.69
CA LYS A 509 -30.78 -39.84 16.18
C LYS A 509 -31.14 -38.37 15.88
N GLU A 510 -30.78 -37.43 16.74
CA GLU A 510 -31.04 -35.99 16.52
C GLU A 510 -30.19 -35.43 15.36
N LEU A 511 -28.91 -35.82 15.26
CA LEU A 511 -28.02 -35.36 14.18
C LEU A 511 -28.42 -35.86 12.78
N ALA A 512 -29.04 -37.04 12.68
CA ALA A 512 -29.48 -37.60 11.40
C ALA A 512 -30.68 -36.86 10.76
N LEU A 513 -31.34 -35.97 11.52
CA LEU A 513 -32.50 -35.18 11.08
C LEU A 513 -32.12 -33.81 10.49
N LEU A 514 -30.85 -33.41 10.59
CA LEU A 514 -30.38 -32.09 10.16
C LEU A 514 -30.34 -31.96 8.63
N ALA A 515 -30.78 -30.79 8.13
CA ALA A 515 -30.88 -30.46 6.71
C ALA A 515 -30.21 -29.10 6.43
N PRO A 516 -29.22 -29.01 5.50
CA PRO A 516 -28.62 -30.09 4.74
C PRO A 516 -27.92 -31.13 5.63
N ARG A 517 -27.80 -32.37 5.16
CA ARG A 517 -27.09 -33.42 5.91
C ARG A 517 -25.64 -33.02 6.11
N ILE A 518 -25.23 -33.06 7.37
CA ILE A 518 -23.84 -32.92 7.83
C ILE A 518 -23.00 -34.08 7.24
N GLN A 519 -21.67 -34.02 7.35
CA GLN A 519 -20.79 -35.17 7.10
C GLN A 519 -19.94 -35.42 8.34
N LEU A 520 -19.97 -36.65 8.86
CA LEU A 520 -19.32 -37.09 10.10
C LEU A 520 -18.54 -38.39 9.88
N ASP A 521 -17.43 -38.55 10.60
CA ASP A 521 -16.74 -39.84 10.69
C ASP A 521 -17.37 -40.68 11.80
N LEU A 522 -18.14 -41.68 11.39
CA LEU A 522 -18.88 -42.57 12.26
C LEU A 522 -18.12 -43.88 12.57
N THR A 523 -16.88 -44.06 12.08
CA THR A 523 -16.11 -45.31 12.28
C THR A 523 -15.87 -45.61 13.76
N ARG A 524 -15.48 -44.60 14.54
CA ARG A 524 -15.30 -44.74 16.00
C ARG A 524 -16.61 -45.06 16.71
N ALA A 525 -17.70 -44.40 16.33
CA ALA A 525 -19.04 -44.68 16.86
C ALA A 525 -19.47 -46.12 16.56
N GLN A 526 -19.24 -46.62 15.34
CA GLN A 526 -19.52 -48.00 14.94
C GLN A 526 -18.75 -49.00 15.81
N THR A 527 -17.44 -48.79 16.03
CA THR A 527 -16.64 -49.70 16.87
C THR A 527 -17.09 -49.73 18.32
N VAL A 528 -17.38 -48.58 18.94
CA VAL A 528 -17.85 -48.52 20.35
C VAL A 528 -19.24 -49.13 20.49
N LEU A 529 -20.17 -48.83 19.58
CA LEU A 529 -21.53 -49.39 19.60
C LEU A 529 -21.53 -50.91 19.38
N HIS A 530 -20.80 -51.41 18.38
CA HIS A 530 -20.69 -52.86 18.14
C HIS A 530 -20.01 -53.57 19.31
N ALA A 531 -18.92 -53.03 19.88
CA ALA A 531 -18.20 -53.66 20.97
C ALA A 531 -18.97 -53.69 22.31
N LYS A 532 -19.81 -52.69 22.59
CA LYS A 532 -20.58 -52.58 23.85
C LYS A 532 -22.00 -53.15 23.74
N TYR A 533 -22.61 -53.13 22.56
CA TYR A 533 -24.04 -53.42 22.37
C TYR A 533 -24.38 -54.33 21.17
N GLY A 534 -23.40 -54.70 20.34
CA GLY A 534 -23.59 -55.56 19.16
C GLY A 534 -24.30 -54.88 17.98
N ASP A 535 -24.51 -55.65 16.90
CA ASP A 535 -24.95 -55.14 15.60
C ASP A 535 -26.30 -54.42 15.60
N ALA A 536 -27.17 -54.70 16.58
CA ALA A 536 -28.47 -54.03 16.72
C ALA A 536 -28.34 -52.50 16.88
N ALA A 537 -27.23 -52.02 17.45
CA ALA A 537 -26.98 -50.58 17.63
C ALA A 537 -26.52 -49.87 16.34
N LEU A 538 -26.05 -50.59 15.31
CA LEU A 538 -25.52 -49.99 14.07
C LEU A 538 -26.61 -49.41 13.14
N GLY A 539 -27.89 -49.78 13.34
CA GLY A 539 -29.01 -49.37 12.48
C GLY A 539 -29.26 -47.86 12.41
N VAL A 540 -28.75 -47.08 13.36
CA VAL A 540 -28.96 -45.62 13.46
C VAL A 540 -28.27 -44.83 12.32
N LEU A 541 -27.29 -45.43 11.63
CA LEU A 541 -26.34 -44.69 10.79
C LEU A 541 -26.65 -44.63 9.28
N GLN A 542 -27.75 -45.23 8.80
CA GLN A 542 -28.05 -45.38 7.37
C GLN A 542 -28.09 -44.10 6.47
N PRO A 543 -28.46 -42.88 6.93
CA PRO A 543 -28.77 -41.75 6.01
C PRO A 543 -27.67 -41.04 5.17
N TRP A 544 -26.41 -41.47 5.07
CA TRP A 544 -25.29 -40.55 4.73
C TRP A 544 -24.48 -40.90 3.42
N THR A 545 -24.93 -40.55 2.18
CA THR A 545 -24.43 -41.27 0.94
C THR A 545 -24.15 -40.62 -0.47
N ALA A 546 -24.77 -39.55 -1.01
CA ALA A 546 -24.91 -39.39 -2.51
C ALA A 546 -24.30 -38.14 -3.26
N PRO A 547 -23.77 -38.25 -4.52
CA PRO A 547 -23.19 -37.11 -5.33
C PRO A 547 -23.56 -36.94 -6.87
N ASP A 548 -23.26 -35.79 -7.54
CA ASP A 548 -23.42 -35.50 -9.03
C ASP A 548 -22.63 -34.23 -9.63
N THR A 549 -22.48 -33.93 -10.98
CA THR A 549 -21.46 -32.92 -11.58
C THR A 549 -21.59 -32.19 -13.03
N ALA A 550 -20.74 -31.14 -13.36
CA ALA A 550 -20.19 -30.55 -14.70
C ALA A 550 -20.88 -29.35 -15.53
N GLN A 551 -20.38 -28.53 -16.55
CA GLN A 551 -19.08 -28.10 -17.26
C GLN A 551 -18.99 -26.65 -18.02
N THR A 552 -18.24 -26.37 -19.16
CA THR A 552 -17.68 -24.99 -19.64
C THR A 552 -17.22 -24.68 -21.16
N LYS A 553 -16.86 -23.39 -21.63
CA LYS A 553 -15.77 -22.85 -22.63
C LYS A 553 -16.03 -21.70 -23.75
N ALA A 554 -15.00 -21.03 -24.41
CA ALA A 554 -15.05 -19.79 -25.34
C ALA A 554 -13.83 -19.42 -26.34
N ARG A 555 -13.84 -18.37 -27.28
CA ARG A 555 -12.69 -17.87 -28.22
C ARG A 555 -12.69 -16.41 -28.95
N HIS A 556 -11.91 -16.08 -30.05
CA HIS A 556 -11.40 -14.69 -30.55
C HIS A 556 -10.92 -14.47 -32.09
N GLN A 557 -10.82 -13.21 -32.71
CA GLN A 557 -9.83 -12.59 -33.75
C GLN A 557 -10.15 -11.37 -34.79
N VAL A 558 -9.35 -11.02 -35.88
CA VAL A 558 -8.83 -9.62 -36.33
C VAL A 558 -8.73 -9.23 -37.92
N PRO A 559 -8.49 -7.94 -38.43
CA PRO A 559 -8.87 -7.37 -39.81
C PRO A 559 -7.80 -6.78 -40.87
N ALA A 560 -8.13 -5.78 -41.76
CA ALA A 560 -7.61 -5.50 -43.18
C ALA A 560 -7.38 -4.00 -43.71
N PRO A 561 -6.99 -3.68 -45.02
CA PRO A 561 -6.42 -2.36 -45.54
C PRO A 561 -7.16 -1.50 -46.67
N SER A 562 -6.48 -0.95 -47.73
CA SER A 562 -6.65 0.44 -48.32
C SER A 562 -7.23 0.66 -49.79
N GLU A 563 -6.98 1.82 -50.48
CA GLU A 563 -8.03 2.85 -50.76
C GLU A 563 -8.70 3.07 -52.17
N GLN A 564 -8.00 3.19 -53.31
CA GLN A 564 -8.72 3.09 -54.63
C GLN A 564 -9.07 1.63 -54.97
N HIS A 565 -8.46 0.70 -54.22
CA HIS A 565 -9.14 -0.49 -53.77
C HIS A 565 -10.41 -0.09 -53.00
N LEU A 566 -10.40 0.34 -51.72
CA LEU A 566 -11.60 0.54 -50.85
C LEU A 566 -12.97 0.73 -51.50
N LEU A 567 -13.28 1.66 -52.43
CA LEU A 567 -14.62 1.62 -53.06
C LEU A 567 -14.82 0.37 -53.95
N ARG A 568 -13.87 0.09 -54.84
CA ARG A 568 -13.89 -1.09 -55.74
C ARG A 568 -13.70 -2.40 -54.98
N ALA A 569 -12.95 -2.38 -53.88
CA ALA A 569 -12.67 -3.50 -52.98
C ALA A 569 -13.83 -3.75 -52.01
N ALA A 570 -14.44 -2.72 -51.41
CA ALA A 570 -15.65 -2.89 -50.61
C ALA A 570 -16.85 -3.35 -51.46
N LEU A 571 -16.87 -2.99 -52.75
CA LEU A 571 -17.80 -3.58 -53.74
C LEU A 571 -17.42 -5.04 -54.10
N GLN A 572 -16.12 -5.41 -54.07
CA GLN A 572 -15.69 -6.81 -54.20
C GLN A 572 -16.02 -7.62 -52.95
N ASP A 573 -15.73 -7.13 -51.75
CA ASP A 573 -16.06 -7.73 -50.45
C ASP A 573 -17.59 -7.91 -50.32
N GLY A 574 -18.36 -6.88 -50.66
CA GLY A 574 -19.82 -6.94 -50.73
C GLY A 574 -20.35 -7.95 -51.76
N ALA A 575 -19.64 -8.16 -52.87
CA ALA A 575 -19.95 -9.21 -53.86
C ALA A 575 -19.49 -10.61 -53.44
N HIS A 576 -18.48 -10.72 -52.56
CA HIS A 576 -17.91 -12.00 -52.10
C HIS A 576 -18.50 -12.48 -50.76
N ALA A 577 -19.37 -11.70 -50.09
CA ALA A 577 -20.01 -12.05 -48.82
C ALA A 577 -20.88 -13.33 -48.93
N PRO A 578 -20.40 -14.53 -48.57
CA PRO A 578 -21.05 -15.80 -48.93
C PRO A 578 -22.20 -16.17 -47.99
N HIS A 579 -22.41 -15.37 -46.96
CA HIS A 579 -23.34 -15.62 -45.85
C HIS A 579 -24.66 -14.85 -45.99
N LEU A 580 -24.74 -13.92 -46.95
CA LEU A 580 -25.92 -13.12 -47.23
C LEU A 580 -26.73 -13.75 -48.36
N ALA A 581 -28.06 -13.72 -48.25
CA ALA A 581 -28.93 -14.19 -49.31
C ALA A 581 -28.84 -13.23 -50.52
N PRO A 582 -28.86 -13.75 -51.77
CA PRO A 582 -28.69 -12.91 -52.96
C PRO A 582 -29.75 -11.82 -53.04
N PHE A 583 -29.30 -10.59 -53.33
CA PHE A 583 -30.14 -9.41 -53.49
C PHE A 583 -31.24 -9.59 -54.55
N LYS A 584 -32.49 -9.34 -54.16
CA LYS A 584 -33.68 -9.38 -55.04
C LYS A 584 -34.31 -8.00 -55.21
N SER A 585 -34.47 -7.24 -54.12
CA SER A 585 -35.08 -5.91 -54.15
C SER A 585 -34.78 -5.08 -52.90
N LEU A 586 -35.06 -3.77 -53.00
CA LEU A 586 -35.00 -2.84 -51.87
C LEU A 586 -36.29 -2.87 -51.06
N ASP A 587 -36.17 -3.06 -49.74
CA ASP A 587 -37.27 -2.96 -48.78
C ASP A 587 -37.47 -1.50 -48.36
N MET A 588 -38.17 -0.73 -49.19
CA MET A 588 -38.46 0.68 -48.94
C MET A 588 -39.39 0.90 -47.73
N VAL A 589 -40.22 -0.09 -47.37
CA VAL A 589 -41.12 0.01 -46.21
C VAL A 589 -40.31 -0.10 -44.91
N LEU A 590 -39.40 -1.08 -44.82
CA LEU A 590 -38.48 -1.20 -43.70
C LEU A 590 -37.45 -0.04 -43.69
N GLY A 591 -36.98 0.41 -44.85
CA GLY A 591 -36.14 1.61 -44.98
C GLY A 591 -36.77 2.86 -44.39
N ASN A 592 -38.04 3.14 -44.71
CA ASN A 592 -38.80 4.25 -44.14
C ASN A 592 -39.02 4.09 -42.62
N ALA A 593 -39.25 2.86 -42.14
CA ALA A 593 -39.39 2.57 -40.71
C ALA A 593 -38.07 2.78 -39.93
N ILE A 594 -36.92 2.48 -40.54
CA ILE A 594 -35.60 2.74 -39.94
C ILE A 594 -35.28 4.24 -39.98
N GLN A 595 -35.59 4.95 -41.07
CA GLN A 595 -35.44 6.40 -41.14
C GLN A 595 -36.31 7.15 -40.11
N ALA A 596 -37.37 6.53 -39.58
CA ALA A 596 -38.12 7.10 -38.45
C ALA A 596 -37.30 7.24 -37.17
N LEU A 597 -36.24 6.43 -36.96
CA LEU A 597 -35.30 6.58 -35.83
C LEU A 597 -34.54 7.92 -35.84
N ALA A 598 -34.42 8.57 -37.01
CA ALA A 598 -33.82 9.90 -37.11
C ALA A 598 -34.78 11.03 -36.66
N ARG A 599 -36.05 10.70 -36.33
CA ARG A 599 -37.05 11.66 -35.86
C ARG A 599 -37.20 11.58 -34.33
N PRO A 600 -37.29 12.71 -33.60
CA PRO A 600 -37.29 12.72 -32.14
C PRO A 600 -38.65 12.36 -31.51
N GLN A 601 -39.41 11.43 -32.11
CA GLN A 601 -40.78 11.09 -31.70
C GLN A 601 -41.02 9.57 -31.75
N GLY A 602 -40.89 8.93 -30.59
CA GLY A 602 -41.26 7.53 -30.35
C GLY A 602 -40.15 6.68 -29.74
N GLU A 603 -40.48 5.89 -28.71
CA GLU A 603 -39.62 4.82 -28.21
C GLU A 603 -39.69 3.61 -29.16
N VAL A 604 -38.99 3.71 -30.29
CA VAL A 604 -38.87 2.61 -31.26
C VAL A 604 -37.66 1.75 -30.89
N ASP A 605 -37.89 0.51 -30.48
CA ASP A 605 -36.81 -0.41 -30.12
C ASP A 605 -35.93 -0.76 -31.32
N VAL A 606 -34.65 -0.38 -31.22
CA VAL A 606 -33.61 -0.57 -32.23
C VAL A 606 -33.29 -2.05 -32.43
N GLU A 607 -33.34 -2.89 -31.39
CA GLU A 607 -33.05 -4.32 -31.49
C GLU A 607 -34.20 -5.04 -32.24
N SER A 608 -35.47 -4.69 -31.98
CA SER A 608 -36.61 -5.18 -32.77
C SER A 608 -36.54 -4.80 -34.26
N LEU A 609 -36.01 -3.62 -34.59
CA LEU A 609 -35.79 -3.21 -35.98
C LEU A 609 -34.65 -4.01 -36.61
N TYR A 610 -33.56 -4.26 -35.88
CA TYR A 610 -32.46 -5.09 -36.36
C TYR A 610 -32.92 -6.53 -36.66
N GLN A 611 -33.68 -7.17 -35.77
CA GLN A 611 -34.28 -8.49 -36.03
C GLN A 611 -35.24 -8.50 -37.24
N ARG A 612 -35.86 -7.36 -37.58
CA ARG A 612 -36.67 -7.21 -38.80
C ARG A 612 -35.80 -7.07 -40.05
N VAL A 613 -34.64 -6.41 -39.95
CA VAL A 613 -33.64 -6.36 -41.03
C VAL A 613 -33.13 -7.77 -41.33
N GLU A 614 -32.69 -8.53 -40.33
CA GLU A 614 -32.20 -9.90 -40.53
C GLU A 614 -33.26 -10.79 -41.21
N LYS A 615 -34.54 -10.68 -40.80
CA LYS A 615 -35.66 -11.42 -41.41
C LYS A 615 -36.00 -11.00 -42.84
N SER A 616 -35.78 -9.74 -43.23
CA SER A 616 -35.96 -9.28 -44.62
C SER A 616 -34.77 -9.68 -45.49
N VAL A 617 -33.54 -9.52 -44.96
CA VAL A 617 -32.27 -9.91 -45.58
C VAL A 617 -32.25 -11.40 -45.90
N ALA A 618 -32.71 -12.26 -44.98
CA ALA A 618 -32.86 -13.70 -45.24
C ALA A 618 -33.82 -14.05 -46.39
N GLN A 619 -34.74 -13.16 -46.77
CA GLN A 619 -35.61 -13.32 -47.95
C GLN A 619 -34.96 -12.81 -49.24
N GLY A 620 -33.79 -12.17 -49.18
CA GLY A 620 -33.15 -11.43 -50.27
C GLY A 620 -33.66 -9.99 -50.44
N LYS A 621 -34.36 -9.43 -49.44
CA LYS A 621 -34.86 -8.05 -49.44
C LYS A 621 -34.02 -7.20 -48.50
N PHE A 622 -33.42 -6.13 -48.99
CA PHE A 622 -32.48 -5.34 -48.21
C PHE A 622 -32.98 -3.90 -48.01
N PRO A 623 -32.86 -3.30 -46.81
CA PRO A 623 -33.04 -1.86 -46.65
C PRO A 623 -32.03 -1.08 -47.52
N PRO A 624 -32.35 0.15 -47.97
CA PRO A 624 -31.39 0.98 -48.68
C PRO A 624 -30.20 1.35 -47.77
N PRO A 625 -28.95 1.51 -48.30
CA PRO A 625 -27.78 1.81 -47.48
C PRO A 625 -27.92 3.07 -46.61
N SER A 626 -28.62 4.09 -47.13
CA SER A 626 -29.01 5.29 -46.36
C SER A 626 -29.83 5.01 -45.10
N ALA A 627 -30.65 3.96 -45.07
CA ALA A 627 -31.36 3.52 -43.86
C ALA A 627 -30.44 2.71 -42.94
N LEU A 628 -29.59 1.83 -43.50
CA LEU A 628 -28.59 1.09 -42.72
C LEU A 628 -27.63 2.02 -41.98
N ALA A 629 -27.23 3.14 -42.60
CA ALA A 629 -26.43 4.19 -41.97
C ALA A 629 -27.08 4.75 -40.69
N VAL A 630 -28.40 5.00 -40.69
CA VAL A 630 -29.13 5.45 -39.49
C VAL A 630 -29.05 4.39 -38.39
N LEU A 631 -29.26 3.11 -38.72
CA LEU A 631 -29.19 2.00 -37.76
C LEU A 631 -27.75 1.82 -37.20
N ILE A 632 -26.73 1.99 -38.04
CA ILE A 632 -25.31 2.01 -37.65
C ILE A 632 -25.04 3.12 -36.62
N THR A 633 -25.52 4.36 -36.84
CA THR A 633 -25.34 5.43 -35.83
C THR A 633 -26.08 5.16 -34.51
N ALA A 634 -27.20 4.43 -34.54
CA ALA A 634 -27.94 4.03 -33.35
C ALA A 634 -27.16 2.98 -32.54
N PHE A 635 -26.68 1.90 -33.18
CA PHE A 635 -25.86 0.88 -32.50
C PHE A 635 -24.49 1.39 -32.05
N GLY A 636 -23.89 2.36 -32.75
CA GLY A 636 -22.64 3.00 -32.35
C GLY A 636 -22.76 3.72 -31.00
N ARG A 637 -23.91 4.38 -30.76
CA ARG A 637 -24.26 4.98 -29.46
C ARG A 637 -24.56 3.96 -28.36
N MET A 638 -24.83 2.71 -28.73
CA MET A 638 -24.98 1.57 -27.80
C MET A 638 -23.67 0.77 -27.60
N GLY A 639 -22.59 1.10 -28.31
CA GLY A 639 -21.28 0.43 -28.19
C GLY A 639 -21.19 -0.98 -28.78
N ARG A 640 -22.22 -1.45 -29.52
CA ARG A 640 -22.25 -2.81 -30.10
C ARG A 640 -21.44 -2.88 -31.40
N LEU A 641 -20.10 -2.96 -31.28
CA LEU A 641 -19.19 -2.95 -32.45
C LEU A 641 -19.52 -4.03 -33.50
N GLU A 642 -19.82 -5.26 -33.07
CA GLU A 642 -20.07 -6.40 -33.96
C GLU A 642 -21.27 -6.19 -34.91
N THR A 643 -22.32 -5.50 -34.46
CA THR A 643 -23.50 -5.24 -35.31
C THR A 643 -23.25 -4.11 -36.31
N LEU A 644 -22.28 -3.22 -36.07
CA LEU A 644 -21.87 -2.21 -37.06
C LEU A 644 -21.27 -2.87 -38.29
N ASP A 645 -20.35 -3.80 -38.09
CA ASP A 645 -19.63 -4.47 -39.19
C ASP A 645 -20.56 -5.39 -40.01
N ALA A 646 -21.55 -6.01 -39.36
CA ALA A 646 -22.62 -6.73 -40.06
C ALA A 646 -23.49 -5.80 -40.93
N LEU A 647 -23.97 -4.68 -40.37
CA LEU A 647 -24.82 -3.71 -41.08
C LEU A 647 -24.07 -3.01 -42.22
N TYR A 648 -22.79 -2.72 -42.03
CA TYR A 648 -21.91 -2.15 -43.05
C TYR A 648 -21.76 -3.13 -44.23
N THR A 649 -21.49 -4.40 -43.95
CA THR A 649 -21.40 -5.47 -44.96
C THR A 649 -22.71 -5.64 -45.74
N MET A 650 -23.87 -5.57 -45.07
CA MET A 650 -25.18 -5.57 -45.76
C MET A 650 -25.33 -4.38 -46.72
N GLY A 651 -24.89 -3.18 -46.32
CA GLY A 651 -24.92 -1.99 -47.17
C GLY A 651 -24.03 -2.13 -48.41
N LEU A 652 -22.81 -2.66 -48.24
CA LEU A 652 -21.89 -2.94 -49.35
C LEU A 652 -22.43 -3.99 -50.33
N HIS A 653 -23.08 -5.05 -49.83
CA HIS A 653 -23.71 -6.08 -50.69
C HIS A 653 -24.81 -5.50 -51.59
N VAL A 654 -25.63 -4.57 -51.07
CA VAL A 654 -26.62 -3.82 -51.86
C VAL A 654 -25.94 -2.94 -52.90
N LEU A 655 -24.89 -2.19 -52.51
CA LEU A 655 -24.15 -1.31 -53.42
C LEU A 655 -23.47 -2.07 -54.57
N ALA A 656 -23.00 -3.30 -54.31
CA ALA A 656 -22.40 -4.18 -55.32
C ALA A 656 -23.44 -4.79 -56.27
N SER A 657 -24.63 -5.10 -55.77
CA SER A 657 -25.66 -5.87 -56.50
C SER A 657 -26.70 -5.02 -57.24
N HIS A 658 -26.79 -3.71 -57.00
CA HIS A 658 -27.87 -2.87 -57.51
C HIS A 658 -27.57 -2.27 -58.91
N PRO A 659 -28.40 -2.50 -59.96
CA PRO A 659 -28.09 -2.11 -61.35
C PRO A 659 -28.04 -0.61 -61.70
N ASN A 660 -28.20 0.29 -60.72
CA ASN A 660 -28.45 1.71 -60.96
C ASN A 660 -27.18 2.56 -61.22
N SER A 661 -27.42 3.82 -61.61
CA SER A 661 -26.40 4.79 -62.03
C SER A 661 -25.25 4.96 -61.03
N SER A 662 -24.08 5.36 -61.54
CA SER A 662 -22.88 5.52 -60.72
C SER A 662 -23.10 6.54 -59.59
N GLU A 663 -23.82 7.62 -59.89
CA GLU A 663 -24.15 8.70 -58.94
C GLU A 663 -24.96 8.19 -57.72
N TRP A 664 -25.93 7.30 -57.95
CA TRP A 664 -26.71 6.71 -56.85
C TRP A 664 -25.83 5.85 -55.94
N ARG A 665 -24.94 5.02 -56.51
CA ARG A 665 -24.01 4.18 -55.74
C ARG A 665 -23.03 5.05 -54.93
N THR A 666 -22.47 6.10 -55.51
CA THR A 666 -21.61 7.06 -54.78
C THR A 666 -22.38 7.73 -53.65
N SER A 667 -23.58 8.27 -53.92
CA SER A 667 -24.40 8.97 -52.91
C SER A 667 -24.82 8.07 -51.74
N GLN A 668 -25.15 6.80 -52.00
CA GLN A 668 -25.49 5.83 -50.95
C GLN A 668 -24.27 5.32 -50.18
N TRP A 669 -23.11 5.16 -50.82
CA TRP A 669 -21.86 4.79 -50.14
C TRP A 669 -21.37 5.91 -49.20
N VAL A 670 -21.40 7.18 -49.65
CA VAL A 670 -21.01 8.34 -48.82
C VAL A 670 -21.83 8.39 -47.51
N GLN A 671 -23.13 8.12 -47.58
CA GLN A 671 -23.99 8.08 -46.38
C GLN A 671 -23.67 6.90 -45.46
N LEU A 672 -23.23 5.76 -46.01
CA LEU A 672 -22.86 4.57 -45.26
C LEU A 672 -21.52 4.75 -44.52
N GLU A 673 -20.51 5.32 -45.19
CA GLU A 673 -19.23 5.70 -44.58
C GLU A 673 -19.43 6.78 -43.51
N ASP A 674 -20.21 7.83 -43.77
CA ASP A 674 -20.49 8.90 -42.80
C ASP A 674 -21.20 8.37 -41.54
N GLY A 675 -22.14 7.43 -41.71
CA GLY A 675 -22.75 6.68 -40.62
C GLY A 675 -21.72 5.91 -39.78
N MET A 676 -20.74 5.27 -40.42
CA MET A 676 -19.63 4.58 -39.73
C MET A 676 -18.69 5.54 -39.01
N VAL A 677 -18.34 6.70 -39.58
CA VAL A 677 -17.53 7.73 -38.89
C VAL A 677 -18.23 8.15 -37.59
N THR A 678 -19.52 8.50 -37.66
CA THR A 678 -20.33 8.87 -36.48
C THR A 678 -20.42 7.72 -35.47
N ALA A 679 -20.69 6.49 -35.92
CA ALA A 679 -20.87 5.33 -35.04
C ALA A 679 -19.58 4.92 -34.32
N LEU A 680 -18.46 4.83 -35.04
CA LEU A 680 -17.16 4.43 -34.50
C LEU A 680 -16.55 5.50 -33.59
N SER A 681 -16.84 6.77 -33.85
CA SER A 681 -16.54 7.86 -32.91
C SER A 681 -17.23 7.62 -31.58
N HIS A 682 -18.56 7.42 -31.59
CA HIS A 682 -19.36 7.18 -30.38
C HIS A 682 -18.99 5.90 -29.62
N SER A 683 -18.52 4.85 -30.30
CA SER A 683 -18.05 3.61 -29.66
C SER A 683 -16.57 3.65 -29.22
N GLY A 684 -15.88 4.79 -29.36
CA GLY A 684 -14.50 4.99 -28.94
C GLY A 684 -13.43 4.41 -29.87
N ALA A 685 -13.81 3.91 -31.06
CA ALA A 685 -12.92 3.32 -32.05
C ALA A 685 -12.33 4.39 -33.00
N ALA A 686 -11.68 5.41 -32.42
CA ALA A 686 -11.27 6.63 -33.12
C ALA A 686 -10.37 6.37 -34.35
N ASP A 687 -9.43 5.41 -34.27
CA ASP A 687 -8.55 5.08 -35.40
C ASP A 687 -9.33 4.47 -36.57
N ARG A 688 -10.34 3.65 -36.28
CA ARG A 688 -11.27 3.14 -37.31
C ARG A 688 -12.09 4.29 -37.89
N ALA A 689 -12.62 5.17 -37.05
CA ALA A 689 -13.42 6.33 -37.48
C ALA A 689 -12.63 7.27 -38.41
N ASN A 690 -11.35 7.51 -38.10
CA ASN A 690 -10.45 8.27 -38.98
C ASN A 690 -10.25 7.56 -40.33
N GLY A 691 -10.03 6.24 -40.36
CA GLY A 691 -9.94 5.50 -41.62
C GLY A 691 -11.21 5.54 -42.49
N HIS A 692 -12.40 5.70 -41.89
CA HIS A 692 -13.65 5.97 -42.63
C HIS A 692 -13.76 7.45 -43.09
N ARG A 693 -13.20 8.42 -42.35
CA ARG A 693 -13.13 9.84 -42.72
C ARG A 693 -12.11 10.08 -43.86
N GLU A 694 -10.93 9.49 -43.77
CA GLU A 694 -9.87 9.55 -44.79
C GLU A 694 -10.38 9.00 -46.12
N ARG A 695 -11.09 7.86 -46.10
CA ARG A 695 -11.83 7.31 -47.26
C ARG A 695 -12.73 8.32 -47.95
N LEU A 696 -13.56 9.02 -47.20
CA LEU A 696 -14.46 10.03 -47.74
C LEU A 696 -13.65 11.14 -48.43
N ILE A 697 -12.66 11.70 -47.73
CA ILE A 697 -11.82 12.80 -48.22
C ILE A 697 -11.05 12.38 -49.49
N ALA A 698 -10.39 11.23 -49.49
CA ALA A 698 -9.64 10.69 -50.63
C ALA A 698 -10.53 10.32 -51.83
N SER A 699 -11.81 10.01 -51.59
CA SER A 699 -12.81 9.84 -52.66
C SER A 699 -13.35 11.16 -53.24
N GLY A 700 -12.91 12.31 -52.73
CA GLY A 700 -13.40 13.64 -53.12
C GLY A 700 -14.69 14.09 -52.42
N HIS A 701 -15.07 13.46 -51.31
CA HIS A 701 -16.27 13.77 -50.54
C HIS A 701 -15.93 14.25 -49.12
N ALA A 702 -16.83 15.00 -48.49
CA ALA A 702 -16.64 15.49 -47.12
C ALA A 702 -17.55 14.73 -46.13
N PRO A 703 -17.04 14.33 -44.94
CA PRO A 703 -17.90 13.89 -43.83
C PRO A 703 -18.91 14.98 -43.42
N SER A 704 -20.05 14.57 -42.87
CA SER A 704 -21.09 15.50 -42.46
C SER A 704 -20.68 16.32 -41.22
N ALA A 705 -21.32 17.48 -41.03
CA ALA A 705 -21.15 18.28 -39.82
C ALA A 705 -21.51 17.49 -38.54
N SER A 706 -22.35 16.45 -38.65
CA SER A 706 -22.65 15.49 -37.58
C SER A 706 -21.46 14.58 -37.27
N SER A 707 -20.78 14.05 -38.29
CA SER A 707 -19.58 13.22 -38.12
C SER A 707 -18.39 14.01 -37.59
N TYR A 708 -18.17 15.24 -38.08
CA TYR A 708 -17.18 16.15 -37.48
C TYR A 708 -17.50 16.45 -36.02
N ALA A 709 -18.77 16.70 -35.67
CA ALA A 709 -19.16 16.91 -34.29
C ALA A 709 -19.01 15.65 -33.43
N ALA A 710 -19.28 14.46 -33.98
CA ALA A 710 -19.04 13.19 -33.28
C ALA A 710 -17.55 12.99 -32.99
N LEU A 711 -16.68 13.12 -34.01
CA LEU A 711 -15.22 13.05 -33.89
C LEU A 711 -14.70 14.02 -32.82
N ILE A 712 -15.06 15.31 -32.91
CA ILE A 712 -14.62 16.36 -31.97
C ILE A 712 -15.15 16.10 -30.55
N ALA A 713 -16.38 15.59 -30.40
CA ALA A 713 -16.92 15.22 -29.10
C ALA A 713 -16.13 14.10 -28.43
N THR A 714 -15.67 13.11 -29.20
CA THR A 714 -15.05 11.88 -28.70
C THR A 714 -13.52 11.87 -28.75
N ILE A 715 -12.88 13.00 -29.03
CA ILE A 715 -11.43 13.18 -28.77
C ILE A 715 -11.18 12.85 -27.29
N GLN A 716 -10.29 11.88 -27.03
CA GLN A 716 -9.85 11.50 -25.68
C GLN A 716 -9.06 12.66 -25.07
N GLU A 717 -9.24 12.99 -23.78
CA GLU A 717 -8.57 14.12 -23.12
C GLU A 717 -7.02 13.99 -23.12
N ARG A 718 -6.39 14.49 -24.18
CA ARG A 718 -4.95 14.66 -24.37
C ARG A 718 -4.60 16.14 -24.20
N THR A 719 -3.31 16.45 -24.28
CA THR A 719 -2.79 17.81 -24.06
C THR A 719 -3.17 18.77 -25.19
N ASP A 720 -3.37 18.22 -26.38
CA ASP A 720 -3.48 18.98 -27.63
C ASP A 720 -4.91 18.94 -28.20
N ASP A 721 -5.89 18.49 -27.40
CA ASP A 721 -7.32 18.37 -27.73
C ASP A 721 -7.90 19.61 -28.41
N ALA A 722 -7.49 20.80 -27.95
CA ALA A 722 -7.94 22.06 -28.52
C ALA A 722 -7.47 22.24 -29.97
N VAL A 723 -6.24 21.84 -30.27
CA VAL A 723 -5.63 21.95 -31.60
C VAL A 723 -6.32 20.97 -32.53
N VAL A 724 -6.44 19.69 -32.14
CA VAL A 724 -7.13 18.67 -32.96
C VAL A 724 -8.62 19.01 -33.17
N ALA A 725 -9.29 19.62 -32.19
CA ALA A 725 -10.67 20.10 -32.33
C ALA A 725 -10.80 21.32 -33.26
N GLU A 726 -9.84 22.24 -33.22
CA GLU A 726 -9.79 23.42 -34.09
C GLU A 726 -9.40 23.01 -35.53
N ASP A 727 -8.47 22.06 -35.69
CA ASP A 727 -8.05 21.48 -36.97
C ASP A 727 -9.19 20.71 -37.66
N LEU A 728 -9.89 19.82 -36.94
CA LEU A 728 -11.06 19.11 -37.49
C LEU A 728 -12.20 20.08 -37.85
N PHE A 729 -12.38 21.16 -37.08
CA PHE A 729 -13.33 22.21 -37.43
C PHE A 729 -12.87 22.96 -38.69
N ASN A 730 -11.61 23.36 -38.77
CA ASN A 730 -11.02 24.07 -39.90
C ASN A 730 -11.03 23.23 -41.19
N GLU A 731 -10.70 21.93 -41.11
CA GLU A 731 -10.82 20.98 -42.22
C GLU A 731 -12.26 20.94 -42.74
N SER A 732 -13.25 20.83 -41.85
CA SER A 732 -14.66 20.86 -42.27
C SER A 732 -15.01 22.14 -43.03
N GLN A 733 -14.42 23.29 -42.67
CA GLN A 733 -14.65 24.56 -43.38
C GLN A 733 -13.90 24.62 -44.72
N GLN A 734 -12.67 24.10 -44.78
CA GLN A 734 -11.89 23.99 -46.04
C GLN A 734 -12.57 23.06 -47.05
N LEU A 735 -13.22 21.99 -46.58
CA LEU A 735 -14.03 21.06 -47.38
C LEU A 735 -15.46 21.58 -47.66
N GLY A 736 -15.79 22.82 -47.27
CA GLY A 736 -17.07 23.46 -47.55
C GLY A 736 -18.27 22.94 -46.73
N VAL A 737 -18.03 22.17 -45.67
CA VAL A 737 -19.07 21.62 -44.79
C VAL A 737 -19.69 22.74 -43.97
N ARG A 738 -20.95 23.08 -44.27
CA ARG A 738 -21.70 24.10 -43.52
C ARG A 738 -21.88 23.65 -42.06
N PRO A 739 -21.40 24.43 -41.05
CA PRO A 739 -21.58 24.08 -39.65
C PRO A 739 -23.05 23.97 -39.25
N THR A 740 -23.32 23.09 -38.31
CA THR A 740 -24.59 23.07 -37.57
C THR A 740 -24.38 23.66 -36.18
N THR A 741 -25.48 24.06 -35.52
CA THR A 741 -25.48 24.39 -34.08
C THR A 741 -24.85 23.28 -33.24
N TYR A 742 -24.96 22.00 -33.64
CA TYR A 742 -24.33 20.89 -32.90
C TYR A 742 -22.80 20.89 -33.05
N LEU A 743 -22.27 21.16 -34.25
CA LEU A 743 -20.82 21.29 -34.48
C LEU A 743 -20.24 22.47 -33.69
N TYR A 744 -20.84 23.66 -33.82
CA TYR A 744 -20.43 24.84 -33.04
C TYR A 744 -20.50 24.59 -31.53
N ASN A 745 -21.59 24.04 -31.01
CA ASN A 745 -21.72 23.70 -29.59
C ASN A 745 -20.58 22.79 -29.11
N THR A 746 -20.20 21.81 -29.92
CA THR A 746 -19.20 20.80 -29.55
C THR A 746 -17.80 21.40 -29.52
N VAL A 747 -17.38 22.12 -30.57
CA VAL A 747 -16.04 22.74 -30.62
C VAL A 747 -15.90 23.86 -29.58
N ILE A 748 -16.91 24.72 -29.41
CA ILE A 748 -16.90 25.77 -28.37
C ILE A 748 -16.81 25.13 -26.97
N SER A 749 -17.51 24.01 -26.73
CA SER A 749 -17.43 23.28 -25.46
C SER A 749 -16.04 22.66 -25.22
N LYS A 750 -15.41 22.06 -26.24
CA LYS A 750 -14.05 21.51 -26.16
C LYS A 750 -13.01 22.60 -25.88
N LEU A 751 -13.03 23.70 -26.64
CA LEU A 751 -12.12 24.84 -26.43
C LEU A 751 -12.32 25.50 -25.05
N SER A 752 -13.57 25.69 -24.63
CA SER A 752 -13.94 26.18 -23.29
C SER A 752 -13.41 25.26 -22.17
N ARG A 753 -13.48 23.93 -22.35
CA ARG A 753 -12.88 22.93 -21.44
C ARG A 753 -11.34 22.94 -21.47
N ALA A 754 -10.72 23.22 -22.61
CA ALA A 754 -9.27 23.37 -22.77
C ALA A 754 -8.71 24.73 -22.30
N ARG A 755 -9.52 25.59 -21.67
CA ARG A 755 -9.18 26.98 -21.26
C ARG A 755 -8.84 27.92 -22.42
N LYS A 756 -9.14 27.54 -23.67
CA LYS A 756 -8.95 28.38 -24.87
C LYS A 756 -10.12 29.35 -25.05
N ALA A 757 -10.33 30.22 -24.05
CA ALA A 757 -11.54 31.05 -23.97
C ALA A 757 -11.70 32.01 -25.15
N GLU A 758 -10.62 32.68 -25.57
CA GLU A 758 -10.63 33.56 -26.75
C GLU A 758 -11.05 32.80 -28.02
N GLN A 759 -10.48 31.61 -28.26
CA GLN A 759 -10.82 30.79 -29.42
C GLN A 759 -12.28 30.32 -29.39
N ALA A 760 -12.77 29.90 -28.21
CA ALA A 760 -14.17 29.55 -27.99
C ALA A 760 -15.13 30.73 -28.21
N LEU A 761 -14.74 31.94 -27.81
CA LEU A 761 -15.55 33.15 -27.98
C LEU A 761 -15.54 33.65 -29.43
N ARG A 762 -14.41 33.61 -30.15
CA ARG A 762 -14.37 33.89 -31.59
C ARG A 762 -15.31 32.97 -32.38
N LEU A 763 -15.36 31.67 -32.04
CA LEU A 763 -16.30 30.73 -32.68
C LEU A 763 -17.76 30.96 -32.25
N PHE A 764 -18.01 31.43 -31.03
CA PHE A 764 -19.34 31.88 -30.59
C PHE A 764 -19.81 33.11 -31.37
N ASP A 765 -18.94 34.10 -31.54
CA ASP A 765 -19.26 35.33 -32.26
C ASP A 765 -19.46 35.02 -33.77
N ALA A 766 -18.60 34.21 -34.40
CA ALA A 766 -18.78 33.73 -35.78
C ALA A 766 -20.07 32.89 -36.00
N MET A 767 -20.55 32.18 -34.97
CA MET A 767 -21.85 31.49 -35.03
C MET A 767 -23.01 32.50 -35.11
N ARG A 768 -22.89 33.68 -34.46
CA ARG A 768 -23.88 34.78 -34.57
C ARG A 768 -23.86 35.38 -35.97
N ASP A 769 -22.67 35.66 -36.51
CA ASP A 769 -22.48 36.29 -37.82
C ASP A 769 -23.01 35.40 -38.97
N THR A 770 -22.89 34.07 -38.82
CA THR A 770 -23.52 33.08 -39.72
C THR A 770 -25.03 32.91 -39.52
N ASN A 771 -25.68 33.78 -38.73
CA ASN A 771 -27.10 33.79 -38.39
C ASN A 771 -27.63 32.51 -37.69
N LEU A 772 -26.73 31.66 -37.18
CA LEU A 772 -27.10 30.47 -36.41
C LEU A 772 -27.38 30.86 -34.97
N ARG A 773 -28.65 30.75 -34.53
CA ARG A 773 -29.06 31.17 -33.18
C ARG A 773 -28.36 30.33 -32.10
N PRO A 774 -27.61 30.94 -31.16
CA PRO A 774 -27.02 30.21 -30.04
C PRO A 774 -28.10 29.59 -29.13
N SER A 775 -27.86 28.35 -28.71
CA SER A 775 -28.71 27.61 -27.78
C SER A 775 -28.29 27.85 -26.32
N SER A 776 -29.13 27.49 -25.34
CA SER A 776 -28.75 27.54 -23.91
C SER A 776 -27.46 26.74 -23.61
N VAL A 777 -27.17 25.68 -24.38
CA VAL A 777 -25.91 24.92 -24.28
C VAL A 777 -24.72 25.74 -24.82
N THR A 778 -24.91 26.47 -25.92
CA THR A 778 -23.91 27.36 -26.52
C THR A 778 -23.56 28.51 -25.57
N TYR A 779 -24.58 29.19 -25.02
CA TYR A 779 -24.39 30.23 -24.00
C TYR A 779 -23.68 29.66 -22.77
N GLY A 780 -24.08 28.48 -22.26
CA GLY A 780 -23.38 27.82 -21.15
C GLY A 780 -21.89 27.59 -21.41
N ALA A 781 -21.52 27.16 -22.62
CA ALA A 781 -20.12 26.95 -23.00
C ALA A 781 -19.32 28.27 -23.13
N ALA A 782 -19.93 29.33 -23.66
CA ALA A 782 -19.33 30.66 -23.78
C ALA A 782 -19.21 31.39 -22.42
N ILE A 783 -20.22 31.29 -21.57
CA ILE A 783 -20.20 31.77 -20.18
C ILE A 783 -19.10 31.04 -19.39
N ASN A 784 -18.99 29.70 -19.54
CA ASN A 784 -17.91 28.91 -18.94
C ASN A 784 -16.52 29.31 -19.47
N ALA A 785 -16.40 29.80 -20.70
CA ALA A 785 -15.14 30.33 -21.23
C ALA A 785 -14.75 31.63 -20.49
N CYS A 786 -15.66 32.60 -20.41
CA CYS A 786 -15.46 33.88 -19.70
C CYS A 786 -15.14 33.67 -18.20
N VAL A 787 -15.93 32.81 -17.54
CA VAL A 787 -15.76 32.41 -16.14
C VAL A 787 -14.34 31.87 -15.87
N ARG A 788 -13.78 31.07 -16.78
CA ARG A 788 -12.45 30.46 -16.60
C ARG A 788 -11.28 31.39 -16.93
N THR A 789 -11.54 32.55 -17.52
CA THR A 789 -10.60 33.68 -17.62
C THR A 789 -10.85 34.78 -16.59
N GLY A 790 -11.85 34.64 -15.71
CA GLY A 790 -12.19 35.63 -14.69
C GLY A 790 -13.01 36.83 -15.19
N ASP A 791 -13.54 36.77 -16.41
CA ASP A 791 -14.34 37.85 -17.01
C ASP A 791 -15.79 37.79 -16.52
N GLU A 792 -16.03 38.30 -15.29
CA GLU A 792 -17.38 38.40 -14.71
C GLU A 792 -18.30 39.27 -15.58
N ALA A 793 -17.77 40.33 -16.20
CA ALA A 793 -18.57 41.28 -16.98
C ALA A 793 -19.17 40.61 -18.21
N ARG A 794 -18.36 39.97 -19.06
CA ARG A 794 -18.84 39.25 -20.24
C ARG A 794 -19.65 38.00 -19.86
N ALA A 795 -19.28 37.30 -18.78
CA ALA A 795 -20.07 36.17 -18.28
C ALA A 795 -21.49 36.57 -17.85
N THR A 796 -21.64 37.65 -17.07
CA THR A 796 -22.95 38.13 -16.62
C THR A 796 -23.75 38.78 -17.75
N GLN A 797 -23.10 39.48 -18.69
CA GLN A 797 -23.73 40.00 -19.90
C GLN A 797 -24.28 38.87 -20.79
N LEU A 798 -23.49 37.84 -21.09
CA LEU A 798 -23.93 36.68 -21.88
C LEU A 798 -25.06 35.90 -21.18
N PHE A 799 -25.08 35.87 -19.85
CA PHE A 799 -26.18 35.28 -19.09
C PHE A 799 -27.49 36.08 -19.26
N ALA A 800 -27.42 37.42 -19.15
CA ALA A 800 -28.57 38.29 -19.34
C ALA A 800 -29.07 38.27 -20.81
N GLU A 801 -28.16 38.21 -21.79
CA GLU A 801 -28.51 38.01 -23.19
C GLU A 801 -29.23 36.67 -23.40
N MET A 802 -28.73 35.58 -22.80
CA MET A 802 -29.36 34.26 -22.84
C MET A 802 -30.78 34.29 -22.26
N GLU A 803 -31.00 34.93 -21.11
CA GLU A 803 -32.34 35.07 -20.49
C GLU A 803 -33.30 35.90 -21.35
N ALA A 804 -32.79 36.86 -22.15
CA ALA A 804 -33.58 37.72 -23.01
C ALA A 804 -33.95 37.11 -24.37
N GLN A 805 -33.39 35.94 -24.75
CA GLN A 805 -33.69 35.32 -26.05
C GLN A 805 -35.13 34.78 -26.10
N PRO A 806 -35.95 35.11 -27.13
CA PRO A 806 -37.32 34.59 -27.26
C PRO A 806 -37.42 33.05 -27.38
N SER A 807 -36.33 32.39 -27.75
CA SER A 807 -36.21 30.93 -27.80
C SER A 807 -35.44 30.33 -26.62
N PHE A 808 -35.32 31.04 -25.50
CA PHE A 808 -34.65 30.56 -24.30
C PHE A 808 -35.43 29.39 -23.65
N GLN A 809 -34.85 28.19 -23.72
CA GLN A 809 -35.23 27.08 -22.85
C GLN A 809 -34.31 27.08 -21.63
N PRO A 810 -34.82 27.31 -20.42
CA PRO A 810 -34.00 27.37 -19.22
C PRO A 810 -33.52 25.96 -18.85
N ARG A 811 -32.19 25.81 -18.67
CA ARG A 811 -31.53 24.52 -18.36
C ARG A 811 -30.50 24.70 -17.26
N VAL A 812 -30.22 23.62 -16.54
CA VAL A 812 -29.31 23.59 -15.38
C VAL A 812 -27.88 24.14 -15.66
N PRO A 813 -27.19 23.81 -16.76
CA PRO A 813 -25.74 24.07 -16.84
C PRO A 813 -25.33 25.54 -16.72
N PRO A 814 -25.94 26.52 -17.42
CA PRO A 814 -25.58 27.94 -17.24
C PRO A 814 -25.70 28.43 -15.80
N TYR A 815 -26.78 28.07 -15.09
CA TYR A 815 -26.94 28.46 -13.68
C TYR A 815 -25.84 27.84 -12.82
N ASN A 816 -25.56 26.54 -12.98
CA ASN A 816 -24.46 25.88 -12.28
C ASN A 816 -23.10 26.52 -12.60
N THR A 817 -22.83 26.94 -13.84
CA THR A 817 -21.58 27.64 -14.20
C THR A 817 -21.42 28.96 -13.46
N MET A 818 -22.48 29.78 -13.35
CA MET A 818 -22.41 31.04 -12.58
C MET A 818 -22.29 30.78 -11.08
N ILE A 819 -23.05 29.83 -10.52
CA ILE A 819 -22.92 29.43 -9.12
C ILE A 819 -21.50 28.95 -8.85
N GLN A 820 -20.94 28.09 -9.70
CA GLN A 820 -19.58 27.57 -9.56
C GLN A 820 -18.52 28.67 -9.59
N TYR A 821 -18.65 29.66 -10.49
CA TYR A 821 -17.73 30.80 -10.54
C TYR A 821 -17.72 31.58 -9.22
N TYR A 822 -18.90 31.91 -8.69
CA TYR A 822 -18.99 32.63 -7.43
C TYR A 822 -18.55 31.80 -6.22
N VAL A 823 -18.63 30.47 -6.28
CA VAL A 823 -18.24 29.57 -5.18
C VAL A 823 -16.76 29.16 -5.22
N HIS A 824 -16.15 28.99 -6.39
CA HIS A 824 -14.77 28.50 -6.54
C HIS A 824 -13.77 29.53 -7.06
N SER A 825 -14.21 30.70 -7.52
CA SER A 825 -13.32 31.75 -8.06
C SER A 825 -13.49 33.11 -7.36
N CYS A 826 -14.72 33.55 -7.07
CA CYS A 826 -14.93 34.85 -6.39
C CYS A 826 -15.16 34.76 -4.88
N MET A 827 -15.54 33.59 -4.36
CA MET A 827 -15.99 33.38 -2.97
C MET A 827 -17.19 34.28 -2.56
N ASP A 828 -18.08 34.62 -3.50
CA ASP A 828 -19.26 35.46 -3.28
C ASP A 828 -20.51 34.60 -3.05
N ARG A 829 -20.81 34.33 -1.77
CA ARG A 829 -22.03 33.62 -1.34
C ARG A 829 -23.33 34.28 -1.83
N THR A 830 -23.38 35.61 -1.88
CA THR A 830 -24.60 36.37 -2.17
C THR A 830 -24.94 36.26 -3.66
N LYS A 831 -23.95 36.44 -4.54
CA LYS A 831 -24.12 36.22 -5.99
C LYS A 831 -24.41 34.75 -6.30
N ALA A 832 -23.73 33.80 -5.65
CA ALA A 832 -23.99 32.37 -5.82
C ALA A 832 -25.46 32.02 -5.51
N LEU A 833 -25.98 32.46 -4.36
CA LEU A 833 -27.37 32.24 -3.96
C LEU A 833 -28.37 32.97 -4.88
N ARG A 834 -28.04 34.18 -5.38
CA ARG A 834 -28.87 34.90 -6.36
C ARG A 834 -29.09 34.11 -7.67
N TYR A 835 -28.07 33.40 -8.16
CA TYR A 835 -28.22 32.56 -9.35
C TYR A 835 -28.99 31.27 -9.07
N TYR A 836 -28.88 30.70 -7.86
CA TYR A 836 -29.75 29.61 -7.41
C TYR A 836 -31.22 30.04 -7.27
N GLU A 837 -31.49 31.21 -6.70
CA GLU A 837 -32.86 31.76 -6.67
C GLU A 837 -33.44 31.99 -8.07
N LYS A 838 -32.66 32.51 -9.02
CA LYS A 838 -33.09 32.63 -10.42
C LYS A 838 -33.47 31.27 -11.00
N MET A 839 -32.63 30.26 -10.78
CA MET A 839 -32.86 28.88 -11.22
C MET A 839 -34.20 28.34 -10.70
N GLN A 840 -34.49 28.54 -9.40
CA GLN A 840 -35.76 28.17 -8.78
C GLN A 840 -36.96 28.98 -9.30
N LYS A 841 -36.82 30.32 -9.44
CA LYS A 841 -37.88 31.23 -9.93
C LYS A 841 -38.31 30.92 -11.36
N VAL A 842 -37.41 30.39 -12.18
CA VAL A 842 -37.66 29.95 -13.57
C VAL A 842 -38.08 28.46 -13.64
N GLY A 843 -38.27 27.80 -12.49
CA GLY A 843 -38.77 26.42 -12.40
C GLY A 843 -37.75 25.33 -12.75
N VAL A 844 -36.47 25.68 -12.89
CA VAL A 844 -35.40 24.72 -13.20
C VAL A 844 -35.05 23.94 -11.94
N ARG A 845 -35.25 22.62 -11.96
CA ARG A 845 -34.96 21.75 -10.81
C ARG A 845 -33.45 21.65 -10.56
N PRO A 846 -33.00 21.67 -9.28
CA PRO A 846 -31.61 21.40 -8.93
C PRO A 846 -31.13 20.03 -9.45
N SER A 847 -29.85 19.95 -9.77
CA SER A 847 -29.15 18.69 -10.06
C SER A 847 -28.25 18.29 -8.90
N ALA A 848 -27.73 17.04 -8.90
CA ALA A 848 -26.70 16.63 -7.94
C ALA A 848 -25.53 17.63 -7.91
N HIS A 849 -25.02 18.05 -9.07
CA HIS A 849 -23.97 19.09 -9.12
C HIS A 849 -24.43 20.45 -8.55
N THR A 850 -25.70 20.82 -8.69
CA THR A 850 -26.26 22.03 -8.05
C THR A 850 -26.23 21.88 -6.52
N TYR A 851 -26.66 20.74 -5.97
CA TYR A 851 -26.56 20.47 -4.53
C TYR A 851 -25.10 20.46 -4.04
N LYS A 852 -24.16 19.85 -4.79
CA LYS A 852 -22.72 19.92 -4.52
C LYS A 852 -22.24 21.37 -4.39
N LEU A 853 -22.58 22.23 -5.35
CA LEU A 853 -22.22 23.65 -5.29
C LEU A 853 -22.87 24.37 -4.10
N LEU A 854 -24.11 24.04 -3.72
CA LEU A 854 -24.78 24.61 -2.54
C LEU A 854 -24.19 24.13 -1.21
N LEU A 855 -23.65 22.91 -1.14
CA LEU A 855 -22.86 22.44 0.00
C LEU A 855 -21.57 23.27 0.10
N ASP A 856 -20.87 23.46 -1.03
CA ASP A 856 -19.67 24.31 -1.10
C ASP A 856 -19.97 25.79 -0.74
N VAL A 857 -21.15 26.36 -1.08
CA VAL A 857 -21.56 27.73 -0.68
C VAL A 857 -21.52 27.94 0.84
N TRP A 858 -21.89 26.92 1.63
CA TRP A 858 -21.93 27.00 3.09
C TRP A 858 -20.67 26.44 3.76
N GLY A 859 -19.95 25.51 3.11
CA GLY A 859 -18.75 24.86 3.63
C GLY A 859 -17.42 25.51 3.26
N ALA A 860 -17.27 26.07 2.05
CA ALA A 860 -16.00 26.60 1.55
C ALA A 860 -15.89 28.14 1.64
N ILE A 861 -17.01 28.87 1.59
CA ILE A 861 -17.02 30.34 1.67
C ILE A 861 -17.05 30.79 3.14
N ALA A 862 -16.18 31.72 3.52
CA ALA A 862 -16.20 32.32 4.85
C ALA A 862 -17.34 33.36 5.03
N PRO A 863 -17.96 33.47 6.22
CA PRO A 863 -17.86 32.55 7.35
C PRO A 863 -18.55 31.21 7.03
N VAL A 864 -17.95 30.10 7.43
CA VAL A 864 -18.48 28.74 7.23
C VAL A 864 -19.71 28.53 8.12
N GLN A 865 -20.75 27.84 7.62
CA GLN A 865 -22.01 27.62 8.33
C GLN A 865 -22.47 26.15 8.18
N PRO A 866 -21.91 25.22 8.99
CA PRO A 866 -22.12 23.78 8.81
C PRO A 866 -23.59 23.38 8.98
N ASP A 867 -24.35 24.01 9.87
CA ASP A 867 -25.79 23.73 10.07
C ASP A 867 -26.60 23.95 8.78
N LYS A 868 -26.24 24.98 8.01
CA LYS A 868 -26.86 25.26 6.70
C LYS A 868 -26.38 24.30 5.62
N GLN A 869 -25.13 23.83 5.70
CA GLN A 869 -24.63 22.78 4.83
C GLN A 869 -25.38 21.46 5.08
N GLN A 870 -25.56 21.06 6.33
CA GLN A 870 -26.40 19.92 6.73
C GLN A 870 -27.87 20.10 6.31
N LEU A 871 -28.43 21.31 6.40
CA LEU A 871 -29.79 21.60 5.92
C LEU A 871 -29.93 21.54 4.39
N ILE A 872 -28.86 21.78 3.62
CA ILE A 872 -28.83 21.50 2.18
C ILE A 872 -28.69 20.00 1.92
N PHE A 873 -27.90 19.29 2.74
CA PHE A 873 -27.73 17.84 2.61
C PHE A 873 -29.02 17.05 2.92
N SER A 874 -29.76 17.40 3.97
CA SER A 874 -31.05 16.76 4.28
C SER A 874 -32.11 17.03 3.21
N LYS A 875 -32.09 18.21 2.57
CA LYS A 875 -32.91 18.52 1.39
C LYS A 875 -32.55 17.71 0.15
N LEU A 876 -31.28 17.32 0.00
CA LEU A 876 -30.83 16.39 -1.04
C LEU A 876 -31.28 14.96 -0.73
N VAL A 877 -31.08 14.47 0.51
CA VAL A 877 -31.50 13.13 0.94
C VAL A 877 -33.01 12.93 0.79
N ALA A 878 -33.81 13.99 0.95
CA ALA A 878 -35.25 13.97 0.71
C ALA A 878 -35.66 13.99 -0.78
N ASP A 879 -34.78 14.36 -1.72
CA ASP A 879 -35.10 14.46 -3.14
C ASP A 879 -34.97 13.09 -3.84
N ARG A 880 -36.12 12.39 -3.95
CA ARG A 880 -36.26 11.10 -4.62
C ARG A 880 -35.87 11.08 -6.10
N LEU A 881 -35.57 12.23 -6.72
CA LEU A 881 -35.12 12.35 -8.11
C LEU A 881 -33.61 12.63 -8.25
N VAL A 882 -32.93 12.99 -7.16
CA VAL A 882 -31.52 13.41 -7.17
C VAL A 882 -30.72 12.58 -6.16
N GLY A 883 -30.09 11.51 -6.65
CA GLY A 883 -29.33 10.60 -5.80
C GLY A 883 -28.11 11.25 -5.14
N VAL A 884 -27.84 10.85 -3.90
CA VAL A 884 -26.61 11.19 -3.18
C VAL A 884 -25.41 10.53 -3.88
N GLN A 885 -24.28 11.23 -3.94
CA GLN A 885 -23.05 10.87 -4.65
C GLN A 885 -21.86 11.13 -3.73
N GLY A 886 -20.72 10.47 -3.95
CA GLY A 886 -19.51 10.70 -3.15
C GLY A 886 -19.04 12.16 -3.14
N THR A 887 -19.31 12.91 -4.21
CA THR A 887 -19.01 14.36 -4.29
C THR A 887 -19.75 15.22 -3.27
N HIS A 888 -20.90 14.77 -2.75
CA HIS A 888 -21.63 15.45 -1.68
C HIS A 888 -21.01 15.17 -0.31
N TRP A 889 -20.71 13.89 -0.03
CA TRP A 889 -20.02 13.47 1.19
C TRP A 889 -18.63 14.07 1.31
N ALA A 890 -17.88 14.13 0.21
CA ALA A 890 -16.58 14.83 0.15
C ALA A 890 -16.70 16.32 0.53
N SER A 891 -17.76 17.03 0.13
CA SER A 891 -17.98 18.43 0.53
C SER A 891 -18.18 18.56 2.05
N LEU A 892 -18.92 17.63 2.67
CA LEU A 892 -19.12 17.58 4.13
C LEU A 892 -17.83 17.22 4.89
N ILE A 893 -17.16 16.13 4.49
CA ILE A 893 -15.91 15.64 5.11
C ILE A 893 -14.80 16.69 5.02
N HIS A 894 -14.63 17.33 3.86
CA HIS A 894 -13.67 18.43 3.70
C HIS A 894 -14.02 19.62 4.59
N THR A 895 -15.30 19.96 4.75
CA THR A 895 -15.71 21.11 5.56
C THR A 895 -15.42 20.88 7.05
N GLN A 896 -15.84 19.75 7.61
CA GLN A 896 -15.55 19.44 9.01
C GLN A 896 -14.04 19.23 9.23
N GLY A 897 -13.45 18.30 8.47
CA GLY A 897 -12.07 17.87 8.67
C GLY A 897 -11.02 18.89 8.29
N ALA A 898 -11.09 19.46 7.09
CA ALA A 898 -10.01 20.32 6.58
C ALA A 898 -10.24 21.82 6.81
N VAL A 899 -11.49 22.29 6.82
CA VAL A 899 -11.81 23.72 7.00
C VAL A 899 -12.07 24.08 8.47
N LEU A 900 -12.91 23.32 9.16
CA LEU A 900 -13.23 23.52 10.58
C LEU A 900 -12.24 22.84 11.54
N ARG A 901 -11.34 21.98 11.01
CA ARG A 901 -10.33 21.21 11.75
C ARG A 901 -10.91 20.27 12.81
N ASP A 902 -12.03 19.63 12.50
CA ASP A 902 -12.65 18.58 13.31
C ASP A 902 -12.46 17.21 12.62
N LEU A 903 -11.45 16.45 13.08
CA LEU A 903 -11.11 15.14 12.53
C LEU A 903 -12.18 14.09 12.89
N ASP A 904 -12.69 14.12 14.12
CA ASP A 904 -13.62 13.11 14.62
C ASP A 904 -14.97 13.22 13.92
N ARG A 905 -15.48 14.44 13.69
CA ARG A 905 -16.68 14.66 12.86
C ARG A 905 -16.47 14.31 11.39
N ALA A 906 -15.25 14.44 10.86
CA ALA A 906 -14.96 13.99 9.51
C ALA A 906 -15.01 12.45 9.39
N LEU A 907 -14.58 11.73 10.43
CA LEU A 907 -14.66 10.27 10.54
C LEU A 907 -16.10 9.79 10.77
N GLU A 908 -16.85 10.39 11.70
CA GLU A 908 -18.29 10.10 11.91
C GLU A 908 -19.08 10.20 10.60
N ILE A 909 -18.87 11.30 9.85
CA ILE A 909 -19.54 11.51 8.56
C ILE A 909 -19.12 10.44 7.55
N PHE A 910 -17.85 10.05 7.51
CA PHE A 910 -17.37 8.99 6.62
C PHE A 910 -17.99 7.61 6.94
N GLU A 911 -18.11 7.24 8.21
CA GLU A 911 -18.74 5.96 8.59
C GLU A 911 -20.24 5.95 8.31
N SER A 912 -20.94 7.07 8.57
CA SER A 912 -22.40 7.20 8.32
C SER A 912 -22.81 6.97 6.87
N ILE A 913 -21.87 7.02 5.91
CA ILE A 913 -22.10 6.73 4.49
C ILE A 913 -22.72 5.35 4.28
N ALA A 914 -22.31 4.35 5.07
CA ALA A 914 -22.81 2.97 4.93
C ALA A 914 -24.31 2.84 5.23
N GLU A 915 -24.86 3.72 6.06
CA GLU A 915 -26.26 3.75 6.46
C GLU A 915 -27.16 4.41 5.38
N HIS A 916 -26.56 5.25 4.53
CA HIS A 916 -27.26 6.11 3.58
C HIS A 916 -27.30 5.50 2.16
N ALA A 917 -28.04 4.40 2.01
CA ALA A 917 -28.13 3.65 0.76
C ALA A 917 -28.57 4.49 -0.47
N PRO A 918 -27.98 4.26 -1.67
CA PRO A 918 -28.21 5.07 -2.88
C PRO A 918 -29.57 4.80 -3.54
N ALA A 919 -30.62 5.42 -3.02
CA ALA A 919 -32.02 5.14 -3.35
C ALA A 919 -32.55 5.75 -4.68
N VAL A 920 -31.88 5.51 -5.83
CA VAL A 920 -32.38 5.95 -7.15
C VAL A 920 -32.38 4.85 -8.22
N GLY A 921 -33.54 4.23 -8.40
CA GLY A 921 -33.90 3.46 -9.59
C GLY A 921 -33.19 2.11 -9.78
N ARG A 922 -33.41 1.48 -10.94
CA ARG A 922 -32.88 0.13 -11.27
C ARG A 922 -31.38 0.09 -11.60
N SER A 923 -30.63 1.17 -11.34
CA SER A 923 -29.24 1.34 -11.79
C SER A 923 -28.24 1.22 -10.64
N ARG A 924 -27.52 0.09 -10.57
CA ARG A 924 -26.50 -0.20 -9.54
C ARG A 924 -25.17 0.58 -9.74
N LEU A 925 -25.24 1.83 -10.20
CA LEU A 925 -24.06 2.59 -10.68
C LEU A 925 -23.42 3.55 -9.67
N SER A 926 -24.02 3.77 -8.49
CA SER A 926 -23.50 4.70 -7.47
C SER A 926 -23.15 3.98 -6.17
N THR A 927 -22.06 3.22 -6.17
CA THR A 927 -21.46 2.66 -4.95
C THR A 927 -20.74 3.77 -4.19
N VAL A 928 -21.23 4.10 -2.99
CA VAL A 928 -20.63 5.08 -2.08
C VAL A 928 -20.26 4.32 -0.79
N PRO A 929 -19.06 4.51 -0.18
CA PRO A 929 -17.98 5.41 -0.58
C PRO A 929 -17.38 5.08 -1.95
N ASP A 930 -16.92 6.13 -2.64
CA ASP A 930 -16.17 6.06 -3.89
C ASP A 930 -14.78 6.68 -3.70
N ALA A 931 -13.96 6.66 -4.75
CA ALA A 931 -12.60 7.21 -4.69
C ALA A 931 -12.57 8.73 -4.36
N VAL A 932 -13.62 9.50 -4.64
CA VAL A 932 -13.69 10.94 -4.32
C VAL A 932 -13.94 11.15 -2.82
N VAL A 933 -14.71 10.26 -2.19
CA VAL A 933 -14.85 10.24 -0.72
C VAL A 933 -13.50 9.95 -0.05
N TYR A 934 -12.79 8.93 -0.52
CA TYR A 934 -11.46 8.58 0.02
C TYR A 934 -10.41 9.68 -0.26
N GLU A 935 -10.42 10.32 -1.43
CA GLU A 935 -9.58 11.49 -1.75
C GLU A 935 -9.83 12.64 -0.75
N SER A 936 -11.10 12.91 -0.42
CA SER A 936 -11.44 13.91 0.60
C SER A 936 -10.95 13.52 1.99
N LEU A 937 -11.05 12.24 2.38
CA LEU A 937 -10.62 11.77 3.70
C LEU A 937 -9.09 11.83 3.84
N PHE A 938 -8.34 11.39 2.83
CA PHE A 938 -6.88 11.54 2.82
C PHE A 938 -6.45 13.00 2.84
N SER A 939 -7.20 13.92 2.20
CA SER A 939 -6.95 15.36 2.30
C SER A 939 -7.13 15.90 3.73
N VAL A 940 -8.10 15.37 4.49
CA VAL A 940 -8.27 15.66 5.92
C VAL A 940 -7.09 15.14 6.74
N PHE A 941 -6.66 13.89 6.54
CA PHE A 941 -5.49 13.32 7.25
C PHE A 941 -4.21 14.13 6.99
N VAL A 942 -3.98 14.58 5.75
CA VAL A 942 -2.90 15.48 5.34
C VAL A 942 -3.01 16.88 5.98
N ALA A 943 -4.22 17.37 6.24
CA ALA A 943 -4.45 18.65 6.91
C ALA A 943 -4.26 18.59 8.44
N HIS A 944 -4.39 17.38 9.03
CA HIS A 944 -4.22 17.12 10.46
C HIS A 944 -2.85 16.52 10.85
N HIS A 945 -1.97 16.28 9.89
CA HIS A 945 -0.72 15.53 10.09
C HIS A 945 -0.96 14.12 10.69
N ARG A 946 -2.02 13.45 10.23
CA ARG A 946 -2.42 12.07 10.62
C ARG A 946 -2.16 11.06 9.51
N SER A 947 -0.92 11.08 9.03
CA SER A 947 -0.34 10.12 8.06
C SER A 947 -0.46 8.66 8.51
N ASP A 948 -0.41 8.41 9.82
CA ASP A 948 -0.57 7.13 10.48
C ASP A 948 -1.90 6.42 10.14
N LEU A 949 -2.96 7.19 9.86
CA LEU A 949 -4.26 6.65 9.45
C LEU A 949 -4.30 6.26 7.96
N MET A 950 -3.41 6.81 7.12
CA MET A 950 -3.47 6.64 5.66
C MET A 950 -3.32 5.16 5.21
N PRO A 951 -2.41 4.33 5.76
CA PRO A 951 -2.30 2.92 5.41
C PRO A 951 -3.58 2.11 5.67
N ALA A 952 -4.24 2.32 6.81
CA ALA A 952 -5.43 1.58 7.22
C ALA A 952 -6.62 1.86 6.30
N TYR A 953 -6.87 3.14 6.00
CA TYR A 953 -7.95 3.54 5.09
C TYR A 953 -7.64 3.20 3.63
N LEU A 954 -6.37 3.21 3.20
CA LEU A 954 -5.98 2.72 1.88
C LEU A 954 -6.22 1.20 1.75
N ALA A 955 -5.87 0.41 2.76
CA ALA A 955 -6.18 -1.02 2.80
C ALA A 955 -7.69 -1.30 2.87
N ARG A 956 -8.50 -0.43 3.49
CA ARG A 956 -9.97 -0.51 3.47
C ARG A 956 -10.54 -0.20 2.08
N MET A 957 -10.06 0.86 1.43
CA MET A 957 -10.42 1.25 0.06
C MET A 957 -10.20 0.10 -0.93
N ILE A 958 -9.02 -0.54 -0.88
CA ILE A 958 -8.65 -1.67 -1.73
C ILE A 958 -9.54 -2.89 -1.44
N ARG A 959 -9.81 -3.20 -0.16
CA ARG A 959 -10.73 -4.30 0.24
C ARG A 959 -12.16 -4.10 -0.28
N GLN A 960 -12.61 -2.86 -0.43
CA GLN A 960 -13.92 -2.52 -1.00
C GLN A 960 -13.94 -2.57 -2.55
N GLY A 961 -12.84 -2.94 -3.22
CA GLY A 961 -12.73 -2.97 -4.67
C GLY A 961 -12.64 -1.58 -5.33
N ILE A 962 -12.32 -0.56 -4.54
CA ILE A 962 -12.18 0.84 -5.00
C ILE A 962 -10.70 1.08 -5.29
N PHE A 963 -10.37 1.42 -6.54
CA PHE A 963 -8.97 1.59 -6.95
C PHE A 963 -8.47 3.02 -6.71
N PRO A 964 -7.20 3.20 -6.26
CA PRO A 964 -6.61 4.51 -6.04
C PRO A 964 -6.46 5.31 -7.35
N THR A 965 -6.49 6.64 -7.23
CA THR A 965 -6.28 7.61 -8.33
C THR A 965 -4.92 8.28 -8.19
N ALA A 966 -4.48 8.99 -9.24
CA ALA A 966 -3.29 9.84 -9.14
C ALA A 966 -3.47 10.96 -8.09
N TYR A 967 -4.68 11.49 -7.89
CA TYR A 967 -4.95 12.48 -6.83
C TYR A 967 -4.72 11.89 -5.42
N ILE A 968 -5.15 10.65 -5.18
CA ILE A 968 -4.88 9.93 -3.92
C ILE A 968 -3.39 9.65 -3.76
N ALA A 969 -2.69 9.23 -4.82
CA ALA A 969 -1.24 9.05 -4.78
C ALA A 969 -0.48 10.36 -4.46
N ASN A 970 -0.91 11.49 -5.03
CA ASN A 970 -0.34 12.80 -4.75
C ASN A 970 -0.59 13.24 -3.29
N LEU A 971 -1.75 12.89 -2.71
CA LEU A 971 -2.04 13.12 -1.29
C LEU A 971 -1.20 12.23 -0.37
N LEU A 972 -0.97 10.95 -0.73
CA LEU A 972 -0.10 10.03 0.01
C LEU A 972 1.37 10.51 0.00
N ILE A 973 1.89 10.91 -1.17
CA ILE A 973 3.23 11.52 -1.30
C ILE A 973 3.36 12.75 -0.40
N LYS A 974 2.38 13.65 -0.43
CA LYS A 974 2.38 14.85 0.42
C LYS A 974 2.29 14.51 1.91
N GLY A 975 1.42 13.58 2.30
CA GLY A 975 1.20 13.18 3.68
C GLY A 975 2.46 12.59 4.30
N TYR A 976 3.03 11.55 3.69
CA TYR A 976 4.27 10.95 4.22
C TYR A 976 5.45 11.93 4.18
N ALA A 977 5.56 12.80 3.19
CA ALA A 977 6.60 13.84 3.18
C ALA A 977 6.48 14.86 4.34
N GLN A 978 5.33 14.97 5.01
CA GLN A 978 5.18 15.82 6.22
C GLN A 978 5.69 15.15 7.50
N ASP A 979 5.97 13.84 7.50
CA ASP A 979 6.45 13.09 8.68
C ASP A 979 7.97 13.18 8.91
N GLY A 980 8.66 14.03 8.14
CA GLY A 980 10.12 14.15 8.19
C GLY A 980 10.85 13.13 7.29
N PRO A 981 12.17 12.96 7.48
CA PRO A 981 13.03 12.24 6.54
C PRO A 981 12.63 10.78 6.26
N MET A 982 12.12 10.07 7.27
CA MET A 982 11.65 8.68 7.09
C MET A 982 10.36 8.60 6.27
N GLY A 983 9.46 9.56 6.42
CA GLY A 983 8.24 9.64 5.61
C GLY A 983 8.52 10.03 4.15
N LEU A 984 9.57 10.80 3.87
CA LEU A 984 10.04 11.03 2.51
C LEU A 984 10.44 9.72 1.80
N ILE A 985 10.95 8.71 2.52
CA ILE A 985 11.27 7.39 1.95
C ILE A 985 9.98 6.65 1.54
N GLU A 986 8.91 6.71 2.35
CA GLU A 986 7.61 6.15 1.97
C GLU A 986 6.96 6.94 0.83
N ALA A 987 7.13 8.28 0.78
CA ALA A 987 6.71 9.10 -0.35
C ALA A 987 7.44 8.71 -1.65
N ARG A 988 8.75 8.46 -1.60
CA ARG A 988 9.53 7.90 -2.72
C ARG A 988 8.99 6.53 -3.15
N ARG A 989 8.68 5.62 -2.22
CA ARG A 989 8.10 4.30 -2.55
C ARG A 989 6.72 4.42 -3.21
N VAL A 990 5.84 5.29 -2.70
CA VAL A 990 4.55 5.60 -3.34
C VAL A 990 4.76 6.14 -4.76
N PHE A 991 5.73 7.04 -4.94
CA PHE A 991 6.08 7.57 -6.26
C PHE A 991 6.63 6.50 -7.20
N ASP A 992 7.62 5.70 -6.78
CA ASP A 992 8.31 4.72 -7.61
C ASP A 992 7.49 3.43 -7.86
N ALA A 993 6.49 3.14 -7.04
CA ALA A 993 5.51 2.10 -7.31
C ALA A 993 4.79 2.28 -8.66
N MET A 994 4.35 3.51 -9.00
CA MET A 994 3.50 3.80 -10.18
C MET A 994 4.16 3.49 -11.54
N ILE A 995 3.38 3.56 -12.63
CA ILE A 995 3.86 3.36 -14.02
C ILE A 995 4.11 4.70 -14.70
N ASP A 996 5.22 4.86 -15.46
CA ASP A 996 5.38 6.00 -16.37
C ASP A 996 4.49 5.78 -17.62
N PRO A 997 3.62 6.73 -18.02
CA PRO A 997 2.90 6.61 -19.28
C PRO A 997 3.88 6.70 -20.47
N PRO A 998 3.52 6.16 -21.65
CA PRO A 998 4.35 6.28 -22.85
C PRO A 998 4.61 7.74 -23.22
N ALA A 999 5.78 8.02 -23.82
CA ALA A 999 6.16 9.38 -24.20
C ALA A 999 5.09 10.04 -25.11
N GLY A 1000 4.73 11.30 -24.81
CA GLY A 1000 3.67 12.04 -25.50
C GLY A 1000 2.23 11.58 -25.20
N ILE A 1001 2.01 10.60 -24.31
CA ILE A 1001 0.67 10.10 -23.97
C ILE A 1001 0.28 10.51 -22.53
N ALA A 1002 -0.81 11.25 -22.40
CA ALA A 1002 -1.43 11.53 -21.09
C ALA A 1002 -2.05 10.28 -20.46
N ALA A 1003 -2.10 10.23 -19.13
CA ALA A 1003 -2.51 9.06 -18.34
C ALA A 1003 -4.02 8.72 -18.42
N ALA A 1004 -4.47 8.16 -19.55
CA ALA A 1004 -5.84 7.76 -19.76
C ALA A 1004 -6.30 6.71 -18.72
N GLY A 1005 -7.28 7.09 -17.88
CA GLY A 1005 -7.93 6.23 -16.89
C GLY A 1005 -7.64 6.54 -15.41
N ASN A 1006 -6.81 7.56 -15.10
CA ASN A 1006 -6.47 7.95 -13.72
C ASN A 1006 -7.56 8.73 -12.95
N HIS A 1007 -8.72 9.01 -13.56
CA HIS A 1007 -9.75 9.90 -13.03
C HIS A 1007 -11.14 9.27 -13.12
N LEU A 1008 -12.02 9.52 -12.14
CA LEU A 1008 -13.46 9.33 -12.36
C LEU A 1008 -13.96 10.29 -13.45
N PRO A 1009 -14.97 9.91 -14.25
CA PRO A 1009 -15.57 10.81 -15.24
C PRO A 1009 -16.11 12.08 -14.58
N ARG A 1010 -15.49 13.23 -14.85
CA ARG A 1010 -15.96 14.53 -14.34
C ARG A 1010 -17.41 14.74 -14.81
N HIS A 1011 -18.32 15.01 -13.87
CA HIS A 1011 -19.77 15.06 -14.11
C HIS A 1011 -20.21 16.16 -15.10
N GLN A 1012 -20.05 15.91 -16.41
CA GLN A 1012 -20.62 16.76 -17.46
C GLN A 1012 -20.68 16.10 -18.87
N GLY A 1013 -21.22 14.88 -18.93
CA GLY A 1013 -21.77 14.28 -20.16
C GLY A 1013 -20.83 13.45 -21.04
N ALA A 1014 -21.40 12.40 -21.64
CA ALA A 1014 -20.88 11.51 -22.68
C ALA A 1014 -19.69 10.57 -22.34
N GLY A 1015 -19.98 9.26 -22.27
CA GLY A 1015 -19.23 8.22 -22.97
C GLY A 1015 -17.75 7.97 -22.65
N ALA A 1016 -17.42 7.51 -21.43
CA ALA A 1016 -16.06 6.99 -21.13
C ALA A 1016 -16.01 5.79 -20.16
N LEU A 1017 -17.16 5.16 -19.85
CA LEU A 1017 -17.23 4.00 -18.94
C LEU A 1017 -17.07 2.68 -19.72
N GLY A 1018 -15.83 2.18 -19.85
CA GLY A 1018 -15.57 0.85 -20.43
C GLY A 1018 -14.08 0.45 -20.46
N LEU A 1019 -13.29 1.16 -21.27
CA LEU A 1019 -12.02 0.71 -21.88
C LEU A 1019 -10.83 0.32 -20.97
N ARG A 1020 -10.98 0.32 -19.63
CA ARG A 1020 -9.98 -0.25 -18.69
C ARG A 1020 -10.45 -1.48 -17.90
N ARG A 1021 -11.75 -1.82 -17.89
CA ARG A 1021 -12.24 -3.01 -17.14
C ARG A 1021 -11.86 -4.34 -17.81
N GLU A 1022 -11.61 -4.35 -19.11
CA GLU A 1022 -11.55 -5.58 -19.92
C GLU A 1022 -10.15 -6.19 -20.08
N ARG A 1023 -9.09 -5.55 -19.58
CA ARG A 1023 -7.70 -6.07 -19.74
C ARG A 1023 -7.24 -7.06 -18.67
N PHE A 1024 -8.07 -7.36 -17.67
CA PHE A 1024 -7.72 -8.30 -16.59
C PHE A 1024 -8.43 -9.66 -16.66
N ASP A 1025 -9.15 -9.96 -17.75
CA ASP A 1025 -9.81 -11.25 -17.93
C ASP A 1025 -9.42 -11.94 -19.27
N GLN A 1026 -9.17 -13.25 -19.17
CA GLN A 1026 -9.09 -14.24 -20.26
C GLN A 1026 -8.18 -13.99 -21.49
N ARG A 1027 -6.85 -14.15 -21.31
CA ARG A 1027 -6.02 -14.90 -22.29
C ARG A 1027 -5.10 -15.92 -21.63
N GLY A 1028 -5.68 -17.04 -21.19
CA GLY A 1028 -4.94 -18.21 -20.72
C GLY A 1028 -4.21 -18.94 -21.86
N GLY A 1029 -2.95 -18.59 -22.09
CA GLY A 1029 -2.00 -19.37 -22.90
C GLY A 1029 -1.09 -20.22 -21.99
N ARG A 1030 -0.88 -21.50 -22.31
CA ARG A 1030 -0.15 -22.44 -21.45
C ARG A 1030 1.36 -22.15 -21.39
N HIS A 1031 1.80 -21.38 -20.39
CA HIS A 1031 3.05 -21.65 -19.66
C HIS A 1031 2.91 -21.19 -18.21
N GLY A 1032 3.51 -21.93 -17.28
CA GLY A 1032 3.31 -21.73 -15.85
C GLY A 1032 4.22 -20.66 -15.26
N CYS A 1033 3.69 -19.48 -14.98
CA CYS A 1033 4.23 -18.59 -13.97
C CYS A 1033 3.09 -18.05 -13.10
N LYS A 1034 3.07 -18.40 -11.81
CA LYS A 1034 2.12 -17.85 -10.84
C LYS A 1034 2.64 -16.49 -10.38
N HIS A 1035 2.37 -15.44 -11.15
CA HIS A 1035 2.45 -14.08 -10.60
C HIS A 1035 1.31 -13.87 -9.60
N THR A 1036 1.58 -14.19 -8.34
CA THR A 1036 0.83 -13.62 -7.21
C THR A 1036 0.97 -12.11 -7.28
N LEU A 1037 -0.15 -11.39 -7.20
CA LEU A 1037 -0.15 -9.94 -7.00
C LEU A 1037 0.63 -9.63 -5.72
N ASP A 1038 1.78 -8.97 -5.88
CA ASP A 1038 2.64 -8.61 -4.77
C ASP A 1038 1.92 -7.56 -3.90
N ARG A 1039 1.68 -7.91 -2.64
CA ARG A 1039 0.94 -7.07 -1.69
C ARG A 1039 1.65 -5.75 -1.39
N THR A 1040 2.94 -5.64 -1.71
CA THR A 1040 3.75 -4.43 -1.51
C THR A 1040 3.50 -3.34 -2.57
N ASN A 1041 3.00 -3.68 -3.77
CA ASN A 1041 3.02 -2.77 -4.93
C ASN A 1041 1.65 -2.57 -5.61
N VAL A 1042 0.63 -2.22 -4.82
CA VAL A 1042 -0.77 -2.09 -5.30
C VAL A 1042 -0.95 -0.92 -6.29
N LEU A 1043 -0.17 0.16 -6.16
CA LEU A 1043 -0.22 1.29 -7.10
C LEU A 1043 0.36 0.93 -8.48
N GLY A 1044 1.40 0.08 -8.51
CA GLY A 1044 2.21 -0.19 -9.70
C GLY A 1044 1.61 -1.08 -10.77
N ALA A 1045 0.42 -1.61 -10.57
CA ALA A 1045 -0.34 -2.31 -11.60
C ALA A 1045 -1.46 -1.45 -12.24
N LEU A 1046 -1.74 -0.26 -11.69
CA LEU A 1046 -3.01 0.43 -11.90
C LEU A 1046 -2.89 1.94 -12.19
N VAL A 1047 -2.02 2.65 -11.48
CA VAL A 1047 -1.93 4.11 -11.53
C VAL A 1047 -0.71 4.55 -12.34
N ASN A 1048 -0.93 5.39 -13.36
CA ASN A 1048 0.16 6.02 -14.10
C ASN A 1048 0.58 7.33 -13.40
N ARG A 1049 1.87 7.69 -13.42
CA ARG A 1049 2.33 9.01 -12.98
C ARG A 1049 1.81 10.10 -13.91
N GLU A 1050 1.33 11.19 -13.32
CA GLU A 1050 0.96 12.42 -14.03
C GLU A 1050 2.00 13.53 -13.80
N PRO A 1051 2.01 14.59 -14.62
CA PRO A 1051 2.72 15.82 -14.30
C PRO A 1051 2.42 16.37 -12.88
N SER A 1052 1.20 16.17 -12.39
CA SER A 1052 0.79 16.51 -11.02
C SER A 1052 1.52 15.68 -9.94
N THR A 1053 1.88 14.44 -10.26
CA THR A 1053 2.63 13.50 -9.41
C THR A 1053 4.13 13.81 -9.42
N TYR A 1054 4.68 14.20 -10.57
CA TYR A 1054 6.05 14.74 -10.66
C TYR A 1054 6.16 16.06 -9.87
N ASP A 1055 5.23 17.02 -10.07
CA ASP A 1055 5.14 18.26 -9.27
C ASP A 1055 5.10 17.97 -7.75
N ALA A 1056 4.34 16.96 -7.32
CA ALA A 1056 4.22 16.59 -5.91
C ALA A 1056 5.53 16.03 -5.34
N MET A 1057 6.20 15.11 -6.05
CA MET A 1057 7.45 14.50 -5.58
C MET A 1057 8.64 15.48 -5.63
N ILE A 1058 8.72 16.31 -6.67
CA ILE A 1058 9.74 17.38 -6.77
C ILE A 1058 9.61 18.35 -5.58
N ARG A 1059 8.38 18.75 -5.21
CA ARG A 1059 8.14 19.58 -4.01
C ARG A 1059 8.57 18.89 -2.71
N ALA A 1060 8.33 17.58 -2.58
CA ALA A 1060 8.77 16.82 -1.42
C ALA A 1060 10.30 16.82 -1.31
N GLU A 1061 11.03 16.46 -2.37
CA GLU A 1061 12.51 16.49 -2.37
C GLU A 1061 13.08 17.88 -2.07
N LEU A 1062 12.52 18.93 -2.68
CA LEU A 1062 12.96 20.32 -2.44
C LEU A 1062 12.72 20.77 -1.00
N SER A 1063 11.65 20.31 -0.34
CA SER A 1063 11.38 20.65 1.07
C SER A 1063 12.39 20.06 2.07
N PHE A 1064 13.16 19.04 1.68
CA PHE A 1064 14.30 18.51 2.44
C PHE A 1064 15.66 18.94 1.87
N GLY A 1065 15.69 19.87 0.91
CA GLY A 1065 16.92 20.37 0.29
C GLY A 1065 17.60 19.41 -0.70
N HIS A 1066 16.95 18.31 -1.10
CA HIS A 1066 17.50 17.32 -2.03
C HIS A 1066 17.43 17.79 -3.50
N THR A 1067 18.04 18.93 -3.80
CA THR A 1067 18.00 19.59 -5.12
C THR A 1067 18.47 18.68 -6.26
N ALA A 1068 19.50 17.86 -6.05
CA ALA A 1068 19.98 16.88 -7.02
C ALA A 1068 18.93 15.79 -7.35
N GLN A 1069 18.23 15.28 -6.32
CA GLN A 1069 17.18 14.27 -6.52
C GLN A 1069 15.96 14.87 -7.21
N ALA A 1070 15.60 16.11 -6.86
CA ALA A 1070 14.56 16.87 -7.54
C ALA A 1070 14.91 17.10 -9.03
N MET A 1071 16.16 17.43 -9.36
CA MET A 1071 16.61 17.58 -10.76
C MET A 1071 16.48 16.28 -11.56
N LEU A 1072 16.85 15.12 -10.99
CA LEU A 1072 16.67 13.82 -11.65
C LEU A 1072 15.18 13.50 -11.93
N LEU A 1073 14.27 13.92 -11.05
CA LEU A 1073 12.82 13.81 -11.28
C LEU A 1073 12.35 14.75 -12.41
N LEU A 1074 12.91 15.95 -12.51
CA LEU A 1074 12.64 16.89 -13.62
C LEU A 1074 13.17 16.35 -14.96
N GLU A 1075 14.40 15.84 -15.01
CA GLU A 1075 14.97 15.21 -16.22
C GLU A 1075 14.13 14.02 -16.68
N ARG A 1076 13.69 13.17 -15.73
CA ARG A 1076 12.77 12.06 -16.00
C ARG A 1076 11.42 12.55 -16.55
N MET A 1077 10.90 13.68 -16.05
CA MET A 1077 9.67 14.31 -16.52
C MET A 1077 9.81 14.89 -17.93
N GLU A 1078 10.93 15.57 -18.23
CA GLU A 1078 11.26 16.09 -19.57
C GLU A 1078 11.40 14.94 -20.58
N ALA A 1079 12.03 13.84 -20.18
CA ALA A 1079 12.15 12.61 -20.97
C ALA A 1079 10.82 11.85 -21.20
N ARG A 1080 9.66 12.36 -20.74
CA ARG A 1080 8.31 11.88 -21.16
C ARG A 1080 7.66 12.76 -22.23
N ALA A 1081 8.28 13.88 -22.62
CA ALA A 1081 7.75 14.85 -23.57
C ALA A 1081 6.37 15.42 -23.17
N PHE A 1082 6.18 15.75 -21.90
CA PHE A 1082 5.01 16.52 -21.46
C PHE A 1082 5.03 17.95 -22.02
N PRO A 1083 3.88 18.65 -22.15
CA PRO A 1083 3.82 19.99 -22.71
C PRO A 1083 4.73 20.99 -22.00
N ALA A 1084 5.36 21.88 -22.78
CA ALA A 1084 6.29 22.89 -22.28
C ALA A 1084 5.69 23.77 -21.15
N ALA A 1085 4.39 24.05 -21.16
CA ALA A 1085 3.72 24.80 -20.10
C ALA A 1085 3.67 24.07 -18.73
N LEU A 1086 3.80 22.74 -18.70
CA LEU A 1086 3.92 21.94 -17.48
C LEU A 1086 5.38 21.77 -17.07
N LEU A 1087 6.29 21.52 -18.03
CA LEU A 1087 7.73 21.47 -17.77
C LEU A 1087 8.26 22.80 -17.22
N ASN A 1088 7.82 23.93 -17.77
CA ASN A 1088 8.17 25.26 -17.27
C ASN A 1088 7.60 25.55 -15.87
N ARG A 1089 6.47 24.93 -15.49
CA ARG A 1089 5.97 24.99 -14.11
C ARG A 1089 6.86 24.19 -13.16
N ALA A 1090 7.26 22.98 -13.56
CA ALA A 1090 8.13 22.12 -12.76
C ALA A 1090 9.52 22.77 -12.57
N ARG A 1091 10.07 23.40 -13.61
CA ARG A 1091 11.30 24.22 -13.56
C ARG A 1091 11.19 25.39 -12.57
N ALA A 1092 10.07 26.12 -12.58
CA ALA A 1092 9.83 27.23 -11.65
C ALA A 1092 9.73 26.81 -10.17
N LEU A 1093 9.69 25.52 -9.84
CA LEU A 1093 9.77 25.04 -8.45
C LEU A 1093 11.18 25.24 -7.86
N PHE A 1094 12.22 25.21 -8.70
CA PHE A 1094 13.62 25.33 -8.30
C PHE A 1094 14.01 26.80 -8.06
N ASP A 1095 13.46 27.72 -8.86
CA ASP A 1095 13.65 29.17 -8.71
C ASP A 1095 13.11 29.70 -7.36
N HIS A 1096 12.15 28.98 -6.75
CA HIS A 1096 11.59 29.28 -5.43
C HIS A 1096 12.29 28.55 -4.27
N ALA A 1097 13.28 27.69 -4.55
CA ALA A 1097 13.96 26.87 -3.54
C ALA A 1097 15.26 27.49 -2.99
N THR A 1098 15.75 28.61 -3.55
CA THR A 1098 16.89 29.34 -2.99
C THR A 1098 16.45 30.12 -1.74
N PRO A 1099 17.00 29.85 -0.54
CA PRO A 1099 16.65 30.61 0.65
C PRO A 1099 17.17 32.04 0.56
N CYS A 1100 16.28 33.03 0.65
CA CYS A 1100 16.69 34.42 0.78
C CYS A 1100 17.28 34.65 2.17
N ALA A 1101 18.58 34.95 2.24
CA ALA A 1101 19.25 35.27 3.50
C ALA A 1101 18.88 36.70 3.94
N THR A 1102 18.56 36.88 5.22
CA THR A 1102 18.07 38.13 5.87
C THR A 1102 16.67 38.54 5.37
N SER A 1103 15.74 38.98 6.21
CA SER A 1103 15.88 39.87 7.38
C SER A 1103 14.86 39.61 8.51
N THR A 1104 15.28 39.94 9.74
CA THR A 1104 14.48 40.10 10.99
C THR A 1104 13.55 38.95 11.37
#